data_AF-A0A954WB91-F1
#
_entry.id   AF-A0A954WB91-F1
#
_cell.length_a   1.000
_cell.length_b   1.000
_cell.length_c   1.000
_cell.angle_alpha   90.00
_cell.angle_beta   90.00
_cell.angle_gamma   90.00
#
_symmetry.space_group_name_H-M   'P 1'
#
loop_
_entity.id
_entity.type
_entity.pdbx_description
1 polymer ?
#
loop_
_entity_poly.entity_id
_entity_poly.type
_entity_poly.pdbx_seq_one_letter_code
_entity_poly.pdbx_strand_id
1 'polypeptide(L)'
;LAPQVVAVVPQPVRNVSNGVVQQDRDIIEVYFNNDKLHVVNDDNGNPTRESAENPDFYQLIFTADSVRNTDDIIVKPTRVTYNAGENKATLKFAQNLDELIDPDTGNEIGPGTFRLRIGTDEAAPLPPQQLAPVMQVATDFNTQDQVVVQFTAVQSGEDGISLVFTKHDQGGAGEPIISVANKTISVDLNSSVGDETTARQLIDAMNRHPQARRLVTATLISGPSTANTNIATPDISYSPLRLLGLGSSFDTATDLSDNTDLGPVLVVTGSGNAFADGEFFFITDTSGPTPVTRKFEFDSDSPPALNDSDAIGISFRPTQTQSQLVQAIVSSINGANFGVTARLSGNKIELEGDSRIDLSDGVPGLRKEFQTKFDLGSVLVMTGDGTTFADGQTLSVTENAGGVSHTFELDAGNWITLPAGADLVDGDKLTINDGVNAPVVFEFKDSTLAVPTPLTGDVQIDFDPTMDTADAIRAKVQAAIDSTLVAAPTMAGELMAGRFSLAPMNGGRLHLGHNDQVMVSATTVNGLLVVDQHAGIAGGTVVPYLPTNAFTVNDMALSLAIAVNGAGIGVVATAAGNRVQFSGDRSIDLGTVAVGIEQTIQTRFDTGAVLLITGKGSGGPTAFVDGQTFTVVNDRGVAMLFEFDKTGALVNPNAKPVLITNAMDEQAIALAITNAINAHSAAATPDFRVRASQLGDRVYLTNDRSISFDPTVKGMSKTSQGIIISGAISAQPFLLDFPGGNDEPGHRDIPLEAGQGVEQHINVSFGPDVTPGVTTIF
;
A
#
# COMPACT_ATOMS: atom_id res chain seq x y z
N LEU A 1 -44.80 -12.44 -19.85
CA LEU A 1 -43.77 -13.30 -19.23
C LEU A 1 -42.57 -13.27 -20.18
N ALA A 2 -41.37 -13.11 -19.64
CA ALA A 2 -40.13 -13.01 -20.43
C ALA A 2 -39.53 -14.42 -20.66
N PRO A 3 -38.62 -14.58 -21.63
CA PRO A 3 -37.89 -15.82 -21.81
C PRO A 3 -37.20 -16.28 -20.53
N GLN A 4 -37.30 -17.57 -20.22
CA GLN A 4 -36.69 -18.17 -19.02
C GLN A 4 -35.81 -19.34 -19.44
N VAL A 5 -34.61 -19.42 -18.85
CA VAL A 5 -33.75 -20.61 -18.98
C VAL A 5 -34.40 -21.78 -18.24
N VAL A 6 -34.66 -22.86 -18.95
CA VAL A 6 -35.31 -24.07 -18.45
C VAL A 6 -34.31 -25.18 -18.23
N ALA A 7 -33.25 -25.25 -19.05
CA ALA A 7 -32.17 -26.20 -18.88
C ALA A 7 -30.87 -25.68 -19.47
N VAL A 8 -29.74 -26.08 -18.88
CA VAL A 8 -28.40 -25.90 -19.42
C VAL A 8 -27.75 -27.28 -19.50
N VAL A 9 -27.24 -27.64 -20.68
CA VAL A 9 -26.64 -28.94 -20.95
C VAL A 9 -25.21 -28.73 -21.44
N PRO A 10 -24.21 -28.80 -20.54
CA PRO A 10 -22.81 -28.75 -20.93
C PRO A 10 -22.39 -30.09 -21.55
N GLN A 11 -21.56 -30.01 -22.59
CA GLN A 11 -21.01 -31.15 -23.32
C GLN A 11 -22.06 -32.22 -23.70
N PRO A 12 -23.10 -31.84 -24.49
CA PRO A 12 -24.21 -32.73 -24.79
C PRO A 12 -23.73 -33.99 -25.52
N VAL A 13 -24.44 -35.08 -25.26
CA VAL A 13 -24.15 -36.39 -25.82
C VAL A 13 -25.17 -36.70 -26.90
N ARG A 14 -24.72 -36.97 -28.13
CA ARG A 14 -25.59 -37.21 -29.29
C ARG A 14 -25.37 -38.60 -29.88
N ASN A 15 -26.45 -39.18 -30.40
CA ASN A 15 -26.36 -40.34 -31.27
C ASN A 15 -25.99 -39.87 -32.68
N VAL A 16 -24.76 -40.17 -33.10
CA VAL A 16 -24.36 -40.04 -34.50
C VAL A 16 -24.80 -41.29 -35.28
N SER A 17 -24.75 -41.23 -36.61
CA SER A 17 -25.19 -42.33 -37.47
C SER A 17 -24.55 -43.67 -37.08
N ASN A 18 -25.31 -44.75 -37.23
CA ASN A 18 -24.94 -46.12 -36.83
C ASN A 18 -24.90 -46.40 -35.31
N GLY A 19 -25.62 -45.62 -34.49
CA GLY A 19 -25.80 -45.92 -33.06
C GLY A 19 -24.55 -45.67 -32.21
N VAL A 20 -23.59 -44.92 -32.74
CA VAL A 20 -22.43 -44.43 -31.99
C VAL A 20 -22.83 -43.17 -31.23
N VAL A 21 -22.37 -43.07 -30.00
CA VAL A 21 -22.63 -41.93 -29.12
C VAL A 21 -21.39 -41.03 -29.10
N GLN A 22 -21.55 -39.74 -29.39
CA GLN A 22 -20.47 -38.74 -29.37
C GLN A 22 -20.80 -37.63 -28.37
N GLN A 23 -19.81 -37.25 -27.56
CA GLN A 23 -19.90 -36.08 -26.68
C GLN A 23 -19.31 -34.85 -27.38
N ASP A 24 -20.08 -33.76 -27.43
CA ASP A 24 -19.61 -32.50 -27.99
C ASP A 24 -18.87 -31.69 -26.90
N ARG A 25 -17.57 -31.94 -26.72
CA ARG A 25 -16.78 -31.45 -25.58
C ARG A 25 -16.55 -29.93 -25.53
N ASP A 26 -16.87 -29.22 -26.60
CA ASP A 26 -16.71 -27.77 -26.79
C ASP A 26 -18.05 -27.02 -26.95
N ILE A 27 -19.16 -27.66 -26.57
CA ILE A 27 -20.51 -27.11 -26.69
C ILE A 27 -21.22 -27.03 -25.33
N ILE A 28 -22.01 -25.96 -25.16
CA ILE A 28 -23.06 -25.85 -24.15
C ILE A 28 -24.38 -25.57 -24.87
N GLU A 29 -25.46 -26.27 -24.51
CA GLU A 29 -26.82 -25.95 -24.96
C GLU A 29 -27.61 -25.28 -23.84
N VAL A 30 -28.34 -24.21 -24.17
CA VAL A 30 -29.25 -23.51 -23.27
C VAL A 30 -30.64 -23.58 -23.86
N TYR A 31 -31.58 -24.14 -23.09
CA TYR A 31 -32.98 -24.26 -23.48
C TYR A 31 -33.81 -23.20 -22.75
N PHE A 32 -34.66 -22.52 -23.50
CA PHE A 32 -35.57 -21.50 -23.03
C PHE A 32 -37.00 -22.02 -22.98
N ASN A 33 -37.87 -21.30 -22.27
CA ASN A 33 -39.31 -21.56 -22.24
C ASN A 33 -39.94 -21.26 -23.62
N ASN A 34 -41.26 -21.26 -23.72
CA ASN A 34 -41.95 -21.12 -25.01
C ASN A 34 -41.86 -19.71 -25.64
N ASP A 35 -41.23 -18.75 -24.97
CA ASP A 35 -41.03 -17.40 -25.49
C ASP A 35 -39.85 -17.39 -26.47
N LYS A 36 -40.06 -16.82 -27.66
CA LYS A 36 -39.01 -16.73 -28.70
C LYS A 36 -38.08 -15.56 -28.43
N LEU A 37 -36.79 -15.82 -28.55
CA LEU A 37 -35.76 -14.78 -28.49
C LEU A 37 -35.67 -14.04 -29.83
N HIS A 38 -35.30 -12.77 -29.76
CA HIS A 38 -35.09 -11.92 -30.93
C HIS A 38 -33.77 -12.27 -31.63
N VAL A 39 -33.78 -12.44 -32.96
CA VAL A 39 -32.59 -12.73 -33.77
C VAL A 39 -32.57 -11.78 -34.95
N VAL A 40 -31.52 -10.96 -35.01
CA VAL A 40 -31.31 -9.98 -36.09
C VAL A 40 -29.86 -9.99 -36.51
N ASN A 41 -29.62 -10.18 -37.80
CA ASN A 41 -28.29 -10.24 -38.38
C ASN A 41 -28.09 -9.08 -39.35
N ASP A 42 -26.85 -8.60 -39.47
CA ASP A 42 -26.45 -7.57 -40.42
C ASP A 42 -26.46 -8.09 -41.88
N ASP A 43 -26.15 -7.22 -42.84
CA ASP A 43 -26.10 -7.56 -44.27
C ASP A 43 -25.05 -8.64 -44.60
N ASN A 44 -24.10 -8.88 -43.70
CA ASN A 44 -23.06 -9.88 -43.80
C ASN A 44 -23.43 -11.20 -43.09
N GLY A 45 -24.59 -11.27 -42.45
CA GLY A 45 -25.09 -12.42 -41.72
C GLY A 45 -24.51 -12.57 -40.31
N ASN A 46 -23.81 -11.56 -39.78
CA ASN A 46 -23.33 -11.54 -38.41
C ASN A 46 -24.46 -11.10 -37.46
N PRO A 47 -24.54 -11.65 -36.24
CA PRO A 47 -25.48 -11.17 -35.24
C PRO A 47 -25.24 -9.69 -34.92
N THR A 48 -26.31 -8.89 -35.01
CA THR A 48 -26.31 -7.52 -34.49
C THR A 48 -26.23 -7.52 -32.97
N ARG A 49 -25.96 -6.36 -32.35
CA ARG A 49 -25.84 -6.23 -30.89
C ARG A 49 -27.07 -6.74 -30.15
N GLU A 50 -28.27 -6.59 -30.74
CA GLU A 50 -29.55 -6.96 -30.14
C GLU A 50 -29.98 -8.41 -30.39
N SER A 51 -29.16 -9.16 -31.13
CA SER A 51 -29.47 -10.55 -31.50
C SER A 51 -29.17 -11.49 -30.35
N ALA A 52 -30.08 -12.43 -30.05
CA ALA A 52 -29.84 -13.52 -29.11
C ALA A 52 -28.70 -14.46 -29.53
N GLU A 53 -28.22 -14.34 -30.78
CA GLU A 53 -27.03 -15.01 -31.30
C GLU A 53 -25.72 -14.24 -31.02
N ASN A 54 -25.77 -13.09 -30.35
CA ASN A 54 -24.60 -12.33 -29.92
C ASN A 54 -23.83 -13.12 -28.82
N PRO A 55 -22.57 -13.51 -29.05
CA PRO A 55 -21.76 -14.23 -28.06
C PRO A 55 -21.55 -13.49 -26.74
N ASP A 56 -21.60 -12.15 -26.74
CA ASP A 56 -21.34 -11.34 -25.54
C ASP A 56 -22.36 -11.55 -24.42
N PHE A 57 -23.56 -12.01 -24.75
CA PHE A 57 -24.62 -12.34 -23.80
C PHE A 57 -24.37 -13.63 -23.01
N TYR A 58 -23.34 -14.40 -23.37
CA TYR A 58 -23.06 -15.70 -22.78
C TYR A 58 -21.61 -15.77 -22.30
N GLN A 59 -21.43 -15.73 -20.99
CA GLN A 59 -20.11 -15.67 -20.38
C GLN A 59 -19.89 -16.93 -19.53
N LEU A 60 -18.86 -17.72 -19.86
CA LEU A 60 -18.44 -18.85 -19.05
C LEU A 60 -17.32 -18.40 -18.11
N ILE A 61 -17.58 -18.41 -16.82
CA ILE A 61 -16.70 -17.85 -15.79
C ILE A 61 -16.03 -19.00 -15.04
N PHE A 62 -14.72 -19.14 -15.15
CA PHE A 62 -13.95 -20.03 -14.29
C PHE A 62 -13.76 -19.38 -12.93
N THR A 63 -14.19 -20.07 -11.87
CA THR A 63 -14.28 -19.47 -10.53
C THR A 63 -13.08 -19.77 -9.63
N ALA A 64 -12.11 -20.58 -10.08
CA ALA A 64 -10.98 -21.04 -9.26
C ALA A 64 -11.38 -21.64 -7.88
N ASP A 65 -12.62 -22.12 -7.73
CA ASP A 65 -13.24 -22.54 -6.45
C ASP A 65 -13.21 -21.45 -5.36
N SER A 66 -13.10 -20.21 -5.78
CA SER A 66 -13.06 -19.00 -4.97
C SER A 66 -14.47 -18.43 -4.80
N VAL A 67 -14.70 -17.81 -3.64
CA VAL A 67 -15.90 -16.98 -3.39
C VAL A 67 -15.72 -15.53 -3.84
N ARG A 68 -14.52 -15.18 -4.32
CA ARG A 68 -14.14 -13.85 -4.81
C ARG A 68 -14.24 -13.85 -6.33
N ASN A 69 -14.56 -12.69 -6.91
CA ASN A 69 -14.58 -12.49 -8.36
C ASN A 69 -13.26 -11.90 -8.91
N THR A 70 -12.24 -11.72 -8.06
CA THR A 70 -10.93 -11.14 -8.42
C THR A 70 -10.05 -12.09 -9.23
N ASP A 71 -10.30 -13.38 -9.11
CA ASP A 71 -9.59 -14.47 -9.77
C ASP A 71 -10.47 -15.21 -10.78
N ASP A 72 -11.65 -14.65 -11.09
CA ASP A 72 -12.57 -15.17 -12.09
C ASP A 72 -12.00 -14.93 -13.50
N ILE A 73 -11.96 -15.98 -14.33
CA ILE A 73 -11.55 -15.88 -15.74
C ILE A 73 -12.80 -16.00 -16.61
N ILE A 74 -13.03 -15.03 -17.50
CA ILE A 74 -14.22 -15.00 -18.37
C ILE A 74 -13.86 -15.51 -19.76
N VAL A 75 -14.54 -16.56 -20.21
CA VAL A 75 -14.40 -17.12 -21.55
C VAL A 75 -15.74 -16.99 -22.28
N LYS A 76 -15.72 -16.35 -23.46
CA LYS A 76 -16.91 -16.21 -24.33
C LYS A 76 -16.95 -17.32 -25.38
N PRO A 77 -18.14 -17.76 -25.83
CA PRO A 77 -18.25 -18.63 -26.99
C PRO A 77 -17.76 -17.89 -28.24
N THR A 78 -17.19 -18.63 -29.19
CA THR A 78 -16.81 -18.09 -30.50
C THR A 78 -18.02 -17.91 -31.41
N ARG A 79 -19.11 -18.64 -31.14
CA ARG A 79 -20.36 -18.55 -31.89
C ARG A 79 -21.55 -19.00 -31.06
N VAL A 80 -22.67 -18.32 -31.21
CA VAL A 80 -23.99 -18.75 -30.71
C VAL A 80 -24.92 -18.95 -31.91
N THR A 81 -25.70 -20.04 -31.89
CA THR A 81 -26.78 -20.28 -32.86
C THR A 81 -28.08 -20.48 -32.10
N TYR A 82 -29.14 -19.79 -32.49
CA TYR A 82 -30.46 -19.95 -31.88
C TYR A 82 -31.42 -20.72 -32.79
N ASN A 83 -32.04 -21.77 -32.24
CA ASN A 83 -33.08 -22.55 -32.91
C ASN A 83 -34.44 -22.22 -32.29
N ALA A 84 -35.23 -21.42 -33.00
CA ALA A 84 -36.58 -21.04 -32.57
C ALA A 84 -37.55 -22.23 -32.48
N GLY A 85 -37.37 -23.31 -33.23
CA GLY A 85 -38.22 -24.50 -33.14
C GLY A 85 -38.02 -25.28 -31.84
N GLU A 86 -36.79 -25.27 -31.32
CA GLU A 86 -36.39 -25.97 -30.10
C GLU A 86 -36.30 -25.05 -28.87
N ASN A 87 -36.49 -23.73 -29.04
CA ASN A 87 -36.20 -22.70 -28.04
C ASN A 87 -34.80 -22.87 -27.45
N LYS A 88 -33.78 -23.03 -28.30
CA LYS A 88 -32.45 -23.46 -27.87
C LYS A 88 -31.35 -22.59 -28.44
N ALA A 89 -30.50 -22.04 -27.57
CA ALA A 89 -29.21 -21.46 -27.95
C ALA A 89 -28.11 -22.53 -27.84
N THR A 90 -27.28 -22.65 -28.87
CA THR A 90 -26.10 -23.54 -28.88
C THR A 90 -24.84 -22.68 -28.87
N LEU A 91 -24.08 -22.78 -27.79
CA LEU A 91 -22.85 -22.04 -27.55
C LEU A 91 -21.66 -22.90 -27.97
N LYS A 92 -20.84 -22.41 -28.90
CA LYS A 92 -19.62 -23.08 -29.37
C LYS A 92 -18.40 -22.35 -28.84
N PHE A 93 -17.47 -23.09 -28.24
CA PHE A 93 -16.19 -22.54 -27.75
C PHE A 93 -15.05 -22.86 -28.72
N ALA A 94 -13.93 -22.13 -28.59
CA ALA A 94 -12.76 -22.29 -29.46
C ALA A 94 -12.06 -23.65 -29.29
N GLN A 95 -12.18 -24.24 -28.11
CA GLN A 95 -11.53 -25.48 -27.67
C GLN A 95 -12.48 -26.28 -26.77
N ASN A 96 -12.10 -27.51 -26.43
CA ASN A 96 -12.83 -28.33 -25.46
C ASN A 96 -12.91 -27.58 -24.12
N LEU A 97 -14.02 -27.73 -23.39
CA LEU A 97 -14.24 -26.97 -22.16
C LEU A 97 -13.19 -27.24 -21.07
N ASP A 98 -12.54 -28.41 -21.07
CA ASP A 98 -11.45 -28.77 -20.16
C ASP A 98 -10.06 -28.30 -20.61
N GLU A 99 -9.94 -27.79 -21.83
CA GLU A 99 -8.71 -27.30 -22.46
C GLU A 99 -8.79 -25.79 -22.74
N LEU A 100 -9.77 -25.09 -22.15
CA LEU A 100 -9.92 -23.66 -22.36
C LEU A 100 -8.69 -22.89 -21.88
N ILE A 101 -8.34 -21.86 -22.64
CA ILE A 101 -7.27 -20.93 -22.30
C ILE A 101 -7.83 -19.65 -21.71
N ASP A 102 -7.06 -19.08 -20.80
CA ASP A 102 -7.26 -17.73 -20.30
C ASP A 102 -7.02 -16.75 -21.46
N PRO A 103 -8.03 -15.96 -21.87
CA PRO A 103 -7.90 -15.03 -22.99
C PRO A 103 -6.89 -13.90 -22.71
N ASP A 104 -6.62 -13.57 -21.45
CA ASP A 104 -5.70 -12.49 -21.07
C ASP A 104 -4.25 -12.95 -21.04
N THR A 105 -4.01 -14.17 -20.54
CA THR A 105 -2.64 -14.68 -20.33
C THR A 105 -2.20 -15.75 -21.33
N GLY A 106 -3.14 -16.36 -22.06
CA GLY A 106 -2.89 -17.46 -22.99
C GLY A 106 -2.54 -18.80 -22.33
N ASN A 107 -2.61 -18.88 -20.99
CA ASN A 107 -2.36 -20.13 -20.26
C ASN A 107 -3.60 -21.02 -20.23
N GLU A 108 -3.42 -22.34 -20.13
CA GLU A 108 -4.53 -23.27 -19.90
C GLU A 108 -5.19 -23.01 -18.53
N ILE A 109 -6.51 -22.88 -18.52
CA ILE A 109 -7.34 -22.78 -17.31
C ILE A 109 -7.45 -24.15 -16.65
N GLY A 110 -7.60 -25.20 -17.47
CA GLY A 110 -7.78 -26.58 -17.02
C GLY A 110 -9.19 -26.87 -16.47
N PRO A 111 -9.43 -28.09 -15.95
CA PRO A 111 -10.71 -28.48 -15.39
C PRO A 111 -10.99 -27.77 -14.05
N GLY A 112 -12.25 -27.40 -13.80
CA GLY A 112 -12.67 -26.87 -12.50
C GLY A 112 -14.13 -26.41 -12.48
N THR A 113 -14.48 -25.56 -11.53
CA THR A 113 -15.84 -25.05 -11.36
C THR A 113 -16.09 -23.83 -12.23
N PHE A 114 -17.05 -23.95 -13.13
CA PHE A 114 -17.48 -22.87 -14.02
C PHE A 114 -18.89 -22.39 -13.67
N ARG A 115 -19.13 -21.09 -13.85
CA ARG A 115 -20.44 -20.45 -13.80
C ARG A 115 -20.79 -19.93 -15.18
N LEU A 116 -21.95 -20.29 -15.71
CA LEU A 116 -22.47 -19.71 -16.94
C LEU A 116 -23.38 -18.52 -16.59
N ARG A 117 -22.98 -17.31 -17.01
CA ARG A 117 -23.81 -16.11 -16.96
C ARG A 117 -24.47 -15.93 -18.34
N ILE A 118 -25.78 -15.68 -18.32
CA ILE A 118 -26.60 -15.41 -19.50
C ILE A 118 -27.36 -14.12 -19.22
N GLY A 119 -27.17 -13.09 -20.04
CA GLY A 119 -27.76 -11.77 -19.79
C GLY A 119 -27.12 -10.68 -20.65
N THR A 120 -27.13 -9.45 -20.15
CA THR A 120 -26.58 -8.27 -20.80
C THR A 120 -25.07 -8.38 -21.11
N ASP A 121 -24.58 -7.56 -22.06
CA ASP A 121 -23.15 -7.44 -22.40
C ASP A 121 -22.32 -6.70 -21.32
N GLU A 122 -22.90 -6.51 -20.14
CA GLU A 122 -22.29 -5.86 -18.98
C GLU A 122 -20.95 -6.49 -18.61
N ALA A 123 -19.98 -5.61 -18.35
CA ALA A 123 -18.75 -6.01 -17.69
C ALA A 123 -19.07 -6.68 -16.34
N ALA A 124 -18.26 -7.67 -15.95
CA ALA A 124 -18.35 -8.21 -14.61
C ALA A 124 -18.21 -7.07 -13.59
N PRO A 125 -18.96 -7.09 -12.47
CA PRO A 125 -18.79 -6.09 -11.43
C PRO A 125 -17.32 -6.01 -11.05
N LEU A 126 -16.76 -4.79 -11.02
CA LEU A 126 -15.42 -4.59 -10.49
C LEU A 126 -15.35 -5.21 -9.10
N PRO A 127 -14.29 -5.97 -8.79
CA PRO A 127 -14.17 -6.59 -7.48
C PRO A 127 -14.25 -5.50 -6.39
N PRO A 128 -14.83 -5.81 -5.22
CA PRO A 128 -14.68 -4.95 -4.06
C PRO A 128 -13.20 -4.64 -3.87
N GLN A 129 -12.85 -3.35 -3.84
CA GLN A 129 -11.47 -2.93 -3.66
C GLN A 129 -11.05 -3.27 -2.22
N GLN A 130 -10.48 -4.46 -2.04
CA GLN A 130 -10.02 -4.93 -0.75
C GLN A 130 -8.62 -4.34 -0.51
N LEU A 131 -8.49 -3.44 0.48
CA LEU A 131 -7.18 -3.11 1.03
C LEU A 131 -6.64 -4.36 1.74
N ALA A 132 -5.79 -5.12 1.06
CA ALA A 132 -5.00 -6.16 1.69
C ALA A 132 -3.69 -5.52 2.20
N PRO A 133 -3.41 -5.52 3.52
CA PRO A 133 -2.14 -5.06 4.02
C PRO A 133 -1.00 -5.94 3.48
N VAL A 134 0.11 -5.28 3.14
CA VAL A 134 1.33 -5.89 2.61
C VAL A 134 2.15 -6.40 3.79
N MET A 135 2.28 -7.73 3.92
CA MET A 135 3.07 -8.35 4.99
C MET A 135 4.55 -8.31 4.63
N GLN A 136 5.41 -7.93 5.58
CA GLN A 136 6.85 -7.83 5.36
C GLN A 136 7.62 -8.45 6.54
N VAL A 137 8.76 -9.07 6.24
CA VAL A 137 9.73 -9.54 7.24
C VAL A 137 11.13 -9.24 6.74
N ALA A 138 12.04 -8.79 7.61
CA ALA A 138 13.41 -8.50 7.23
C ALA A 138 14.41 -9.32 8.06
N THR A 139 15.59 -9.54 7.50
CA THR A 139 16.72 -10.15 8.19
C THR A 139 18.02 -9.50 7.72
N ASP A 140 18.97 -9.36 8.64
CA ASP A 140 20.35 -8.97 8.33
C ASP A 140 21.25 -10.18 8.06
N PHE A 141 20.69 -11.39 8.09
CA PHE A 141 21.39 -12.67 8.01
C PHE A 141 22.53 -12.82 9.02
N ASN A 142 22.42 -12.18 10.20
CA ASN A 142 23.47 -12.13 11.23
C ASN A 142 24.78 -11.48 10.74
N THR A 143 24.71 -10.60 9.75
CA THR A 143 25.88 -9.86 9.25
C THR A 143 26.22 -8.62 10.08
N GLN A 144 25.55 -8.41 11.21
CA GLN A 144 25.71 -7.21 12.06
C GLN A 144 25.32 -5.94 11.29
N ASP A 145 24.15 -5.98 10.65
CA ASP A 145 23.59 -4.89 9.83
C ASP A 145 24.41 -4.47 8.58
N GLN A 146 25.45 -5.24 8.20
CA GLN A 146 26.20 -4.97 6.95
C GLN A 146 25.34 -5.13 5.69
N VAL A 147 24.28 -5.93 5.77
CA VAL A 147 23.22 -6.00 4.76
C VAL A 147 21.90 -6.31 5.43
N VAL A 148 20.80 -5.73 4.96
CA VAL A 148 19.45 -6.03 5.40
C VAL A 148 18.57 -6.28 4.18
N VAL A 149 17.92 -7.44 4.14
CA VAL A 149 17.01 -7.84 3.07
C VAL A 149 15.61 -7.99 3.64
N GLN A 150 14.64 -7.39 2.97
CA GLN A 150 13.23 -7.52 3.26
C GLN A 150 12.56 -8.47 2.29
N PHE A 151 11.64 -9.27 2.80
CA PHE A 151 10.75 -10.13 2.06
C PHE A 151 9.32 -9.61 2.23
N THR A 152 8.69 -9.31 1.11
CA THR A 152 7.36 -8.70 1.03
C THR A 152 6.39 -9.70 0.41
N ALA A 153 5.28 -10.02 1.08
CA ALA A 153 4.26 -10.90 0.53
C ALA A 153 3.62 -10.29 -0.73
N VAL A 154 3.56 -11.07 -1.81
CA VAL A 154 2.89 -10.71 -3.07
C VAL A 154 1.39 -11.02 -3.01
N GLN A 155 1.01 -12.07 -2.27
CA GLN A 155 -0.38 -12.40 -1.95
C GLN A 155 -0.52 -12.56 -0.43
N SER A 156 -1.27 -11.66 0.20
CA SER A 156 -1.59 -11.72 1.63
C SER A 156 -2.66 -12.81 1.84
N GLY A 157 -2.22 -14.06 1.98
CA GLY A 157 -3.09 -15.22 2.19
C GLY A 157 -3.48 -15.41 3.67
N GLU A 158 -4.54 -16.19 3.90
CA GLU A 158 -5.13 -16.47 5.23
C GLU A 158 -4.16 -17.23 6.17
N ASP A 159 -3.45 -18.22 5.64
CA ASP A 159 -2.31 -18.86 6.33
C ASP A 159 -1.01 -18.17 5.91
N GLY A 160 -0.20 -17.74 6.87
CA GLY A 160 1.06 -17.02 6.61
C GLY A 160 2.07 -17.75 5.71
N ILE A 161 3.10 -17.02 5.27
CA ILE A 161 4.21 -17.54 4.45
C ILE A 161 5.42 -17.80 5.36
N SER A 162 6.11 -18.92 5.16
CA SER A 162 7.32 -19.28 5.92
C SER A 162 8.52 -19.37 4.99
N LEU A 163 9.60 -18.62 5.25
CA LEU A 163 10.88 -18.79 4.59
C LEU A 163 11.82 -19.57 5.51
N VAL A 164 12.31 -20.71 5.05
CA VAL A 164 13.20 -21.61 5.80
C VAL A 164 14.56 -21.58 5.14
N PHE A 165 15.57 -21.09 5.84
CA PHE A 165 16.95 -21.07 5.36
C PHE A 165 17.76 -22.25 5.90
N THR A 166 18.50 -22.90 5.00
CA THR A 166 19.53 -23.90 5.28
C THR A 166 20.83 -23.50 4.55
N LYS A 167 21.94 -24.20 4.84
CA LYS A 167 23.21 -24.01 4.13
C LYS A 167 23.87 -25.34 3.82
N HIS A 168 24.44 -25.47 2.64
CA HIS A 168 25.21 -26.64 2.24
C HIS A 168 26.44 -26.24 1.41
N ASP A 169 27.55 -26.96 1.58
CA ASP A 169 28.74 -26.82 0.74
C ASP A 169 28.48 -27.49 -0.61
N GLN A 170 28.35 -26.69 -1.68
CA GLN A 170 28.02 -27.15 -3.04
C GLN A 170 29.24 -27.64 -3.84
N GLY A 171 30.44 -27.60 -3.26
CA GLY A 171 31.69 -27.98 -3.90
C GLY A 171 32.24 -26.98 -4.92
N GLY A 172 31.75 -25.72 -4.93
CA GLY A 172 32.20 -24.64 -5.81
C GLY A 172 31.12 -23.59 -6.11
N ALA A 173 31.36 -22.77 -7.14
CA ALA A 173 30.43 -21.71 -7.58
C ALA A 173 29.03 -22.24 -7.92
N GLY A 174 28.01 -21.68 -7.27
CA GLY A 174 26.61 -22.05 -7.45
C GLY A 174 25.65 -21.04 -6.81
N GLU A 175 24.47 -20.86 -7.40
CA GLU A 175 23.39 -20.04 -6.85
C GLU A 175 22.71 -20.76 -5.65
N PRO A 176 22.05 -20.03 -4.74
CA PRO A 176 21.25 -20.64 -3.70
C PRO A 176 20.11 -21.48 -4.30
N ILE A 177 19.84 -22.65 -3.71
CA ILE A 177 18.81 -23.57 -4.18
C ILE A 177 17.49 -23.21 -3.50
N ILE A 178 16.44 -22.97 -4.30
CA ILE A 178 15.12 -22.60 -3.79
C ILE A 178 14.12 -23.70 -4.15
N SER A 179 13.28 -24.08 -3.19
CA SER A 179 12.13 -24.96 -3.41
C SER A 179 10.90 -24.44 -2.69
N VAL A 180 9.73 -24.61 -3.30
CA VAL A 180 8.46 -24.12 -2.77
C VAL A 180 7.51 -25.29 -2.59
N ALA A 181 7.03 -25.48 -1.36
CA ALA A 181 6.00 -26.46 -1.02
C ALA A 181 4.90 -25.75 -0.22
N ASN A 182 3.68 -25.71 -0.76
CA ASN A 182 2.59 -24.91 -0.24
C ASN A 182 3.01 -23.44 -0.06
N LYS A 183 2.96 -22.90 1.18
CA LYS A 183 3.39 -21.54 1.54
C LYS A 183 4.74 -21.51 2.27
N THR A 184 5.50 -22.61 2.20
CA THR A 184 6.86 -22.69 2.72
C THR A 184 7.86 -22.59 1.58
N ILE A 185 8.73 -21.60 1.65
CA ILE A 185 9.85 -21.41 0.73
C ILE A 185 11.12 -21.87 1.44
N SER A 186 11.69 -22.98 1.01
CA SER A 186 12.97 -23.48 1.52
C SER A 186 14.10 -22.96 0.64
N VAL A 187 15.06 -22.28 1.26
CA VAL A 187 16.21 -21.64 0.63
C VAL A 187 17.47 -22.26 1.20
N ASP A 188 18.26 -22.93 0.36
CA ASP A 188 19.56 -23.48 0.73
C ASP A 188 20.69 -22.61 0.17
N LEU A 189 21.47 -22.01 1.07
CA LEU A 189 22.59 -21.13 0.74
C LEU A 189 23.85 -21.95 0.46
N ASN A 190 24.60 -21.57 -0.58
CA ASN A 190 25.90 -22.14 -0.86
C ASN A 190 26.94 -21.66 0.17
N SER A 191 27.54 -22.60 0.91
CA SER A 191 28.62 -22.32 1.87
C SER A 191 30.01 -22.79 1.42
N SER A 192 30.21 -23.09 0.13
CA SER A 192 31.52 -23.42 -0.43
C SER A 192 32.51 -22.26 -0.24
N VAL A 193 33.70 -22.56 0.30
CA VAL A 193 34.71 -21.54 0.62
C VAL A 193 35.14 -20.77 -0.63
N GLY A 194 34.95 -19.45 -0.62
CA GLY A 194 35.25 -18.56 -1.75
C GLY A 194 34.13 -18.39 -2.77
N ASP A 195 33.04 -19.16 -2.62
CA ASP A 195 31.86 -19.16 -3.48
C ASP A 195 30.56 -19.00 -2.65
N GLU A 196 30.68 -18.38 -1.47
CA GLU A 196 29.57 -18.21 -0.54
C GLU A 196 28.43 -17.35 -1.11
N THR A 197 27.17 -17.74 -0.85
CA THR A 197 26.03 -16.95 -1.31
C THR A 197 26.06 -15.54 -0.72
N THR A 198 25.90 -14.55 -1.60
CA THR A 198 25.74 -13.14 -1.26
C THR A 198 24.27 -12.73 -1.21
N ALA A 199 23.97 -11.62 -0.53
CA ALA A 199 22.61 -11.08 -0.46
C ALA A 199 22.04 -10.77 -1.86
N ARG A 200 22.85 -10.27 -2.79
CA ARG A 200 22.46 -10.03 -4.18
C ARG A 200 22.04 -11.31 -4.88
N GLN A 201 22.82 -12.38 -4.75
CA GLN A 201 22.49 -13.67 -5.37
C GLN A 201 21.19 -14.24 -4.83
N LEU A 202 20.92 -14.09 -3.52
CA LEU A 202 19.65 -14.51 -2.93
C LEU A 202 18.46 -13.69 -3.45
N ILE A 203 18.56 -12.35 -3.45
CA ILE A 203 17.49 -11.45 -3.94
C ILE A 203 17.14 -11.82 -5.38
N ASP A 204 18.15 -11.93 -6.23
CA ASP A 204 18.01 -12.27 -7.64
C ASP A 204 17.37 -13.65 -7.84
N ALA A 205 17.86 -14.67 -7.13
CA ALA A 205 17.34 -16.04 -7.22
C ALA A 205 15.87 -16.13 -6.77
N MET A 206 15.51 -15.49 -5.64
CA MET A 206 14.14 -15.46 -5.13
C MET A 206 13.17 -14.78 -6.09
N ASN A 207 13.55 -13.62 -6.64
CA ASN A 207 12.69 -12.85 -7.54
C ASN A 207 12.59 -13.47 -8.94
N ARG A 208 13.58 -14.25 -9.38
CA ARG A 208 13.53 -15.00 -10.65
C ARG A 208 12.80 -16.34 -10.52
N HIS A 209 12.70 -16.92 -9.32
CA HIS A 209 12.12 -18.24 -9.14
C HIS A 209 10.60 -18.27 -9.41
N PRO A 210 10.09 -19.12 -10.34
CA PRO A 210 8.70 -19.08 -10.83
C PRO A 210 7.61 -19.18 -9.75
N GLN A 211 7.84 -20.01 -8.72
CA GLN A 211 6.89 -20.21 -7.62
C GLN A 211 7.10 -19.22 -6.46
N ALA A 212 8.34 -18.94 -6.04
CA ALA A 212 8.62 -18.05 -4.91
C ALA A 212 8.17 -16.61 -5.19
N ARG A 213 8.38 -16.10 -6.41
CA ARG A 213 7.96 -14.74 -6.82
C ARG A 213 6.45 -14.52 -6.81
N ARG A 214 5.65 -15.60 -6.78
CA ARG A 214 4.18 -15.51 -6.63
C ARG A 214 3.78 -15.32 -5.16
N LEU A 215 4.66 -15.64 -4.23
CA LEU A 215 4.43 -15.59 -2.79
C LEU A 215 5.13 -14.41 -2.13
N VAL A 216 6.40 -14.15 -2.45
CA VAL A 216 7.20 -13.06 -1.86
C VAL A 216 8.09 -12.36 -2.90
N THR A 217 8.37 -11.08 -2.66
CA THR A 217 9.41 -10.30 -3.35
C THR A 217 10.52 -9.98 -2.34
N ALA A 218 11.78 -10.19 -2.73
CA ALA A 218 12.94 -9.85 -1.92
C ALA A 218 13.55 -8.50 -2.35
N THR A 219 13.86 -7.62 -1.40
CA THR A 219 14.42 -6.28 -1.66
C THR A 219 15.56 -5.96 -0.70
N LEU A 220 16.58 -5.25 -1.20
CA LEU A 220 17.65 -4.70 -0.38
C LEU A 220 17.15 -3.45 0.34
N ILE A 221 17.26 -3.40 1.66
CA ILE A 221 16.86 -2.26 2.49
C ILE A 221 18.06 -1.45 2.99
N SER A 222 19.14 -2.13 3.36
CA SER A 222 20.36 -1.50 3.85
C SER A 222 21.58 -2.34 3.47
N GLY A 223 22.75 -1.70 3.35
CA GLY A 223 24.00 -2.31 2.92
C GLY A 223 24.58 -1.66 1.65
N PRO A 224 25.72 -2.16 1.14
CA PRO A 224 26.31 -1.64 -0.09
C PRO A 224 25.34 -1.81 -1.27
N SER A 225 25.30 -0.85 -2.20
CA SER A 225 24.39 -0.88 -3.36
C SER A 225 24.55 -2.12 -4.23
N THR A 226 25.73 -2.73 -4.22
CA THR A 226 26.03 -4.01 -4.87
C THR A 226 25.38 -5.22 -4.19
N ALA A 227 25.09 -5.14 -2.88
CA ALA A 227 24.62 -6.23 -2.03
C ALA A 227 25.48 -7.51 -2.11
N ASN A 228 26.79 -7.37 -2.34
CA ASN A 228 27.74 -8.48 -2.42
C ASN A 228 28.19 -9.00 -1.03
N THR A 229 27.51 -8.58 0.05
CA THR A 229 27.76 -9.07 1.40
C THR A 229 27.47 -10.57 1.46
N ASN A 230 28.43 -11.33 1.97
CA ASN A 230 28.30 -12.76 2.20
C ASN A 230 27.29 -13.02 3.32
N ILE A 231 26.28 -13.83 3.03
CA ILE A 231 25.20 -14.20 3.96
C ILE A 231 25.20 -15.70 4.32
N ALA A 232 26.11 -16.49 3.74
CA ALA A 232 26.20 -17.93 3.96
C ALA A 232 27.25 -18.34 5.00
N THR A 233 28.26 -17.50 5.26
CA THR A 233 29.23 -17.71 6.34
C THR A 233 28.63 -17.55 7.74
N PRO A 234 27.81 -16.53 8.04
CA PRO A 234 27.16 -16.40 9.34
C PRO A 234 26.32 -17.64 9.70
N ASP A 235 26.17 -17.90 11.00
CA ASP A 235 25.29 -18.96 11.47
C ASP A 235 23.82 -18.56 11.32
N ILE A 236 22.96 -19.53 11.01
CA ILE A 236 21.55 -19.29 10.77
C ILE A 236 20.82 -19.36 12.12
N SER A 237 20.43 -18.20 12.67
CA SER A 237 19.52 -18.09 13.83
C SER A 237 18.23 -17.33 13.54
N TYR A 238 18.08 -16.84 12.31
CA TYR A 238 16.93 -16.05 11.84
C TYR A 238 15.85 -16.90 11.15
N SER A 239 16.07 -18.20 10.96
CA SER A 239 15.17 -19.12 10.24
C SER A 239 14.26 -19.90 11.21
N PRO A 240 12.95 -20.08 10.92
CA PRO A 240 12.24 -19.55 9.76
C PRO A 240 11.86 -18.07 9.92
N LEU A 241 11.85 -17.33 8.81
CA LEU A 241 11.17 -16.04 8.75
C LEU A 241 9.69 -16.28 8.45
N ARG A 242 8.80 -15.64 9.20
CA ARG A 242 7.34 -15.81 9.04
C ARG A 242 6.68 -14.49 8.68
N LEU A 243 5.88 -14.53 7.62
CA LEU A 243 4.93 -13.48 7.28
C LEU A 243 3.55 -13.95 7.75
N LEU A 244 2.98 -13.31 8.76
CA LEU A 244 1.70 -13.74 9.36
C LEU A 244 0.51 -13.50 8.42
N GLY A 245 -0.48 -14.39 8.45
CA GLY A 245 -1.77 -14.18 7.80
C GLY A 245 -2.74 -13.48 8.75
N LEU A 246 -3.58 -12.57 8.25
CA LEU A 246 -4.46 -11.76 9.10
C LEU A 246 -5.87 -12.34 9.33
N GLY A 247 -6.19 -13.48 8.72
CA GLY A 247 -7.53 -14.08 8.78
C GLY A 247 -8.60 -13.22 8.10
N SER A 248 -9.69 -13.86 7.67
CA SER A 248 -10.78 -13.22 6.91
C SER A 248 -12.14 -13.32 7.62
N SER A 249 -12.20 -13.82 8.86
CA SER A 249 -13.45 -14.05 9.60
C SER A 249 -13.33 -13.75 11.09
N PHE A 250 -14.46 -13.53 11.78
CA PHE A 250 -14.55 -13.30 13.22
C PHE A 250 -13.95 -14.43 14.08
N ASP A 251 -13.81 -15.65 13.52
CA ASP A 251 -13.23 -16.83 14.17
C ASP A 251 -11.73 -17.05 13.87
N THR A 252 -11.18 -16.37 12.85
CA THR A 252 -9.77 -16.48 12.43
C THR A 252 -9.02 -15.15 12.47
N ALA A 253 -9.69 -14.08 12.90
CA ALA A 253 -9.04 -12.84 13.25
C ALA A 253 -7.99 -13.16 14.32
N THR A 254 -6.71 -13.10 13.93
CA THR A 254 -5.62 -13.12 14.89
C THR A 254 -5.92 -11.99 15.87
N ASP A 255 -6.23 -12.38 17.11
CA ASP A 255 -6.50 -11.45 18.17
C ASP A 255 -5.25 -10.59 18.40
N LEU A 256 -5.24 -9.37 17.86
CA LEU A 256 -4.21 -8.38 18.12
C LEU A 256 -4.24 -7.91 19.59
N SER A 257 -5.13 -8.47 20.43
CA SER A 257 -5.22 -8.23 21.87
C SER A 257 -4.43 -9.22 22.74
N ASP A 258 -3.75 -10.22 22.16
CA ASP A 258 -2.78 -11.01 22.93
C ASP A 258 -1.55 -10.15 23.22
N ASN A 259 -1.68 -9.50 24.36
CA ASN A 259 -0.77 -8.75 25.21
C ASN A 259 0.56 -9.48 25.49
N THR A 260 1.32 -9.87 24.48
CA THR A 260 2.75 -10.15 24.66
C THR A 260 3.46 -8.81 24.65
N ASP A 261 3.77 -8.33 25.84
CA ASP A 261 4.76 -7.28 26.11
C ASP A 261 5.79 -7.19 24.98
N LEU A 262 5.72 -6.13 24.16
CA LEU A 262 6.68 -5.88 23.06
C LEU A 262 8.01 -5.33 23.62
N GLY A 263 8.41 -5.83 24.81
CA GLY A 263 9.69 -5.60 25.43
C GLY A 263 10.84 -6.12 24.55
N PRO A 264 12.09 -5.70 24.82
CA PRO A 264 13.25 -6.23 24.12
C PRO A 264 13.36 -7.75 24.32
N VAL A 265 13.39 -8.50 23.22
CA VAL A 265 13.67 -9.94 23.23
C VAL A 265 15.18 -10.12 23.42
N LEU A 266 15.57 -10.93 24.39
CA LEU A 266 16.97 -11.27 24.61
C LEU A 266 17.33 -12.48 23.75
N VAL A 267 18.27 -12.31 22.83
CA VAL A 267 18.76 -13.37 21.95
C VAL A 267 20.09 -13.87 22.46
N VAL A 268 20.18 -15.17 22.72
CA VAL A 268 21.43 -15.85 23.04
C VAL A 268 22.13 -16.18 21.72
N THR A 269 23.27 -15.55 21.47
CA THR A 269 23.97 -15.60 20.17
C THR A 269 25.05 -16.67 20.11
N GLY A 270 25.43 -17.29 21.24
CA GLY A 270 26.45 -18.33 21.30
C GLY A 270 26.24 -19.42 22.36
N SER A 271 27.09 -20.45 22.34
CA SER A 271 27.17 -21.51 23.37
C SER A 271 27.97 -21.02 24.59
N GLY A 272 28.21 -21.87 25.60
CA GLY A 272 28.91 -21.47 26.84
C GLY A 272 30.25 -20.74 26.64
N ASN A 273 30.98 -21.03 25.56
CA ASN A 273 32.24 -20.35 25.22
C ASN A 273 32.09 -18.88 24.78
N ALA A 274 30.88 -18.42 24.49
CA ALA A 274 30.59 -17.02 24.12
C ALA A 274 30.41 -16.10 25.33
N PHE A 275 30.57 -16.65 26.54
CA PHE A 275 30.36 -15.98 27.81
C PHE A 275 31.62 -16.15 28.66
N ALA A 276 32.01 -15.07 29.33
CA ALA A 276 33.12 -15.09 30.28
C ALA A 276 32.60 -15.03 31.72
N ASP A 277 33.40 -15.59 32.62
CA ASP A 277 33.13 -15.52 34.05
C ASP A 277 33.06 -14.05 34.52
N GLY A 278 32.03 -13.72 35.28
CA GLY A 278 31.80 -12.36 35.78
C GLY A 278 31.15 -11.40 34.79
N GLU A 279 30.82 -11.82 33.55
CA GLU A 279 29.99 -11.01 32.65
C GLU A 279 28.59 -10.84 33.23
N PHE A 280 27.96 -9.69 33.01
CA PHE A 280 26.64 -9.43 33.59
C PHE A 280 25.77 -8.52 32.72
N PHE A 281 24.47 -8.57 33.02
CA PHE A 281 23.48 -7.67 32.47
C PHE A 281 22.44 -7.31 33.53
N PHE A 282 21.60 -6.31 33.23
CA PHE A 282 20.53 -5.88 34.11
C PHE A 282 19.16 -6.05 33.48
N ILE A 283 18.18 -6.45 34.29
CA ILE A 283 16.76 -6.36 33.94
C ILE A 283 16.08 -5.46 34.99
N THR A 284 15.29 -4.51 34.53
CA THR A 284 14.51 -3.61 35.39
C THR A 284 13.03 -3.87 35.24
N ASP A 285 12.40 -4.26 36.35
CA ASP A 285 10.95 -4.25 36.53
C ASP A 285 10.50 -2.86 37.01
N THR A 286 9.51 -2.26 36.35
CA THR A 286 8.86 -1.01 36.80
C THR A 286 7.36 -1.18 37.05
N SER A 287 6.86 -2.42 37.08
CA SER A 287 5.46 -2.74 37.37
C SER A 287 5.04 -2.35 38.80
N GLY A 288 6.01 -2.21 39.72
CA GLY A 288 5.83 -1.70 41.08
C GLY A 288 6.17 -0.21 41.24
N PRO A 289 5.76 0.43 42.36
CA PRO A 289 5.97 1.86 42.63
C PRO A 289 7.45 2.26 42.83
N THR A 290 8.36 1.28 42.90
CA THR A 290 9.82 1.51 42.92
C THR A 290 10.43 0.54 41.90
N PRO A 291 11.16 1.04 40.89
CA PRO A 291 11.84 0.18 39.93
C PRO A 291 12.74 -0.82 40.64
N VAL A 292 12.59 -2.11 40.33
CA VAL A 292 13.44 -3.18 40.85
C VAL A 292 14.38 -3.60 39.72
N THR A 293 15.63 -3.15 39.80
CA THR A 293 16.69 -3.64 38.91
C THR A 293 17.37 -4.84 39.53
N ARG A 294 17.48 -5.93 38.77
CA ARG A 294 18.29 -7.11 39.14
C ARG A 294 19.48 -7.22 38.21
N LYS A 295 20.64 -7.50 38.80
CA LYS A 295 21.88 -7.83 38.10
C LYS A 295 21.97 -9.34 37.95
N PHE A 296 22.22 -9.81 36.73
CA PHE A 296 22.42 -11.22 36.42
C PHE A 296 23.85 -11.41 35.95
N GLU A 297 24.58 -12.30 36.62
CA GLU A 297 26.02 -12.51 36.39
C GLU A 297 26.29 -13.96 35.96
N PHE A 298 27.06 -14.14 34.89
CA PHE A 298 27.50 -15.45 34.41
C PHE A 298 28.62 -15.99 35.31
N ASP A 299 28.39 -17.15 35.94
CA ASP A 299 29.28 -17.78 36.91
C ASP A 299 29.68 -19.18 36.44
N SER A 300 30.99 -19.37 36.23
CA SER A 300 31.61 -20.62 35.80
C SER A 300 32.37 -21.36 36.91
N ASP A 301 32.43 -20.78 38.11
CA ASP A 301 33.20 -21.30 39.23
C ASP A 301 32.60 -22.57 39.85
N SER A 302 33.48 -23.41 40.41
CA SER A 302 33.08 -24.62 41.14
C SER A 302 33.99 -24.83 42.37
N PRO A 303 33.54 -24.48 43.58
CA PRO A 303 32.17 -24.08 43.95
C PRO A 303 31.78 -22.68 43.43
N PRO A 304 30.48 -22.40 43.22
CA PRO A 304 29.99 -21.11 42.72
C PRO A 304 30.51 -19.93 43.55
N ALA A 305 31.06 -18.92 42.88
CA ALA A 305 31.58 -17.72 43.52
C ALA A 305 31.31 -16.52 42.60
N LEU A 306 30.37 -15.65 43.02
CA LEU A 306 30.06 -14.45 42.27
C LEU A 306 31.12 -13.38 42.51
N ASN A 307 31.50 -12.69 41.44
CA ASN A 307 32.36 -11.50 41.48
C ASN A 307 31.64 -10.32 42.15
N ASP A 308 30.31 -10.31 42.08
CA ASP A 308 29.43 -9.42 42.84
C ASP A 308 28.46 -10.24 43.71
N SER A 309 28.60 -10.13 45.03
CA SER A 309 27.80 -10.89 45.98
C SER A 309 26.30 -10.55 45.96
N ASP A 310 25.93 -9.41 45.39
CA ASP A 310 24.54 -8.97 45.26
C ASP A 310 23.90 -9.36 43.90
N ALA A 311 24.67 -10.00 43.00
CA ALA A 311 24.19 -10.47 41.71
C ALA A 311 23.42 -11.80 41.82
N ILE A 312 22.60 -12.07 40.80
CA ILE A 312 21.94 -13.36 40.62
C ILE A 312 22.78 -14.19 39.65
N GLY A 313 23.32 -15.30 40.15
CA GLY A 313 24.16 -16.19 39.36
C GLY A 313 23.39 -16.90 38.24
N ILE A 314 23.96 -16.85 37.05
CA ILE A 314 23.65 -17.70 35.91
C ILE A 314 24.78 -18.72 35.84
N SER A 315 24.54 -19.90 36.42
CA SER A 315 25.54 -20.96 36.39
C SER A 315 25.72 -21.47 34.97
N PHE A 316 26.95 -21.39 34.47
CA PHE A 316 27.27 -21.89 33.16
C PHE A 316 28.58 -22.70 33.13
N ARG A 317 28.81 -23.41 32.03
CA ARG A 317 30.12 -24.00 31.72
C ARG A 317 30.48 -23.63 30.29
N PRO A 318 31.76 -23.35 29.98
CA PRO A 318 32.17 -23.07 28.60
C PRO A 318 31.74 -24.16 27.60
N THR A 319 31.66 -25.41 28.05
CA THR A 319 31.24 -26.57 27.24
C THR A 319 29.72 -26.74 27.06
N GLN A 320 28.87 -25.90 27.68
CA GLN A 320 27.41 -25.99 27.51
C GLN A 320 26.99 -25.61 26.10
N THR A 321 25.98 -26.32 25.59
CA THR A 321 25.30 -25.93 24.34
C THR A 321 24.47 -24.67 24.54
N GLN A 322 24.23 -23.91 23.47
CA GLN A 322 23.37 -22.71 23.50
C GLN A 322 22.00 -22.98 24.15
N SER A 323 21.34 -24.09 23.83
CA SER A 323 20.04 -24.43 24.44
C SER A 323 20.12 -24.67 25.95
N GLN A 324 21.18 -25.33 26.43
CA GLN A 324 21.43 -25.52 27.86
C GLN A 324 21.70 -24.19 28.57
N LEU A 325 22.40 -23.28 27.89
CA LEU A 325 22.68 -21.95 28.42
C LEU A 325 21.42 -21.06 28.45
N VAL A 326 20.61 -21.08 27.40
CA VAL A 326 19.32 -20.34 27.36
C VAL A 326 18.42 -20.82 28.49
N GLN A 327 18.36 -22.13 28.74
CA GLN A 327 17.63 -22.69 29.88
C GLN A 327 18.18 -22.22 31.23
N ALA A 328 19.50 -22.10 31.38
CA ALA A 328 20.13 -21.56 32.59
C ALA A 328 19.74 -20.10 32.81
N ILE A 329 19.78 -19.26 31.77
CA ILE A 329 19.39 -17.85 31.83
C ILE A 329 17.90 -17.71 32.21
N VAL A 330 17.00 -18.45 31.54
CA VAL A 330 15.55 -18.45 31.83
C VAL A 330 15.26 -18.89 33.26
N SER A 331 15.96 -19.94 33.73
CA SER A 331 15.77 -20.45 35.09
C SER A 331 16.22 -19.45 36.15
N SER A 332 17.35 -18.77 35.94
CA SER A 332 17.84 -17.72 36.84
C SER A 332 16.91 -16.51 36.87
N ILE A 333 16.37 -16.07 35.72
CA ILE A 333 15.40 -14.95 35.66
C ILE A 333 14.09 -15.32 36.37
N ASN A 334 13.51 -16.48 36.09
CA ASN A 334 12.27 -16.92 36.74
C ASN A 334 12.46 -17.22 38.24
N GLY A 335 13.67 -17.59 38.66
CA GLY A 335 14.02 -17.78 40.08
C GLY A 335 14.29 -16.48 40.85
N ALA A 336 14.41 -15.34 40.16
CA ALA A 336 14.83 -14.06 40.75
C ALA A 336 13.73 -13.30 41.51
N ASN A 337 12.47 -13.75 41.43
CA ASN A 337 11.31 -13.22 42.17
C ASN A 337 11.19 -11.67 42.10
N PHE A 338 11.12 -11.09 40.90
CA PHE A 338 11.08 -9.62 40.70
C PHE A 338 10.14 -9.16 39.58
N GLY A 339 8.96 -9.77 39.44
CA GLY A 339 7.89 -9.28 38.54
C GLY A 339 8.08 -9.58 37.04
N VAL A 340 9.28 -9.95 36.62
CA VAL A 340 9.59 -10.39 35.25
C VAL A 340 9.45 -11.89 35.10
N THR A 341 8.78 -12.34 34.04
CA THR A 341 8.70 -13.75 33.62
C THR A 341 9.48 -13.94 32.32
N ALA A 342 10.43 -14.87 32.30
CA ALA A 342 11.15 -15.27 31.10
C ALA A 342 10.54 -16.53 30.47
N ARG A 343 10.22 -16.46 29.18
CA ARG A 343 9.75 -17.60 28.38
C ARG A 343 10.77 -17.97 27.31
N LEU A 344 10.99 -19.27 27.18
CA LEU A 344 11.91 -19.83 26.20
C LEU A 344 11.24 -19.91 24.82
N SER A 345 11.88 -19.32 23.82
CA SER A 345 11.45 -19.35 22.42
C SER A 345 12.67 -19.67 21.53
N GLY A 346 13.11 -20.93 21.54
CA GLY A 346 14.34 -21.35 20.87
C GLY A 346 15.61 -20.80 21.55
N ASN A 347 16.42 -20.03 20.82
CA ASN A 347 17.56 -19.28 21.39
C ASN A 347 17.16 -17.86 21.83
N LYS A 348 15.89 -17.50 21.71
CA LYS A 348 15.31 -16.25 22.17
C LYS A 348 14.67 -16.44 23.53
N ILE A 349 14.75 -15.40 24.35
CA ILE A 349 14.12 -15.30 25.66
C ILE A 349 13.18 -14.11 25.58
N GLU A 350 11.88 -14.42 25.61
CA GLU A 350 10.82 -13.43 25.72
C GLU A 350 10.68 -13.06 27.19
N LEU A 351 10.70 -11.77 27.50
CA LEU A 351 10.49 -11.26 28.84
C LEU A 351 9.11 -10.61 28.91
N GLU A 352 8.34 -10.99 29.91
CA GLU A 352 7.04 -10.39 30.23
C GLU A 352 7.18 -9.64 31.56
N GLY A 353 6.73 -8.39 31.60
CA GLY A 353 6.76 -7.55 32.80
C GLY A 353 8.08 -6.80 33.02
N ASP A 354 9.01 -6.85 32.05
CA ASP A 354 10.21 -6.01 32.09
C ASP A 354 9.96 -4.63 31.49
N SER A 355 10.84 -3.68 31.79
CA SER A 355 10.74 -2.31 31.25
C SER A 355 12.05 -1.77 30.69
N ARG A 356 13.15 -2.48 30.97
CA ARG A 356 14.48 -2.21 30.45
C ARG A 356 15.34 -3.45 30.66
N ILE A 357 15.92 -3.96 29.59
CA ILE A 357 17.14 -4.76 29.64
C ILE A 357 18.31 -3.81 29.42
N ASP A 358 19.39 -3.94 30.18
CA ASP A 358 20.65 -3.25 29.94
C ASP A 358 21.79 -4.23 29.66
N LEU A 359 22.47 -4.05 28.52
CA LEU A 359 23.61 -4.86 28.09
C LEU A 359 24.89 -4.00 27.96
N SER A 360 24.88 -2.75 28.48
CA SER A 360 25.91 -1.74 28.22
C SER A 360 27.32 -2.12 28.67
N ASP A 361 27.46 -3.11 29.55
CA ASP A 361 28.74 -3.59 30.06
C ASP A 361 29.34 -4.75 29.24
N GLY A 362 28.68 -5.11 28.13
CA GLY A 362 29.24 -5.96 27.08
C GLY A 362 29.22 -7.45 27.40
N VAL A 363 28.07 -8.09 27.18
CA VAL A 363 27.96 -9.57 27.13
C VAL A 363 27.92 -10.00 25.65
N PRO A 364 29.05 -10.43 25.06
CA PRO A 364 29.13 -10.72 23.62
C PRO A 364 28.17 -11.83 23.18
N GLY A 365 27.85 -12.76 24.09
CA GLY A 365 26.90 -13.85 23.89
C GLY A 365 25.41 -13.45 23.93
N LEU A 366 25.06 -12.18 24.17
CA LEU A 366 23.69 -11.67 24.21
C LEU A 366 23.45 -10.51 23.23
N ARG A 367 22.27 -10.49 22.61
CA ARG A 367 21.78 -9.38 21.78
C ARG A 367 20.34 -9.01 22.15
N LYS A 368 19.96 -7.74 21.98
CA LYS A 368 18.55 -7.31 22.07
C LYS A 368 17.93 -7.26 20.68
N GLU A 369 16.74 -7.83 20.53
CA GLU A 369 15.87 -7.66 19.36
C GLU A 369 14.57 -6.95 19.76
N PHE A 370 14.07 -6.08 18.90
CA PHE A 370 12.74 -5.47 19.05
C PHE A 370 11.75 -6.18 18.14
N GLN A 371 10.56 -6.53 18.65
CA GLN A 371 9.47 -7.09 17.84
C GLN A 371 8.88 -6.01 16.89
N THR A 372 8.33 -6.45 15.76
CA THR A 372 7.99 -5.68 14.54
C THR A 372 7.07 -4.46 14.75
N LYS A 373 7.38 -3.34 14.05
CA LYS A 373 6.47 -2.20 13.86
C LYS A 373 5.57 -2.41 12.62
N PHE A 374 4.27 -2.19 12.76
CA PHE A 374 3.35 -2.05 11.63
C PHE A 374 3.55 -0.68 10.98
N ASP A 375 4.06 -0.59 9.76
CA ASP A 375 4.15 0.70 9.04
C ASP A 375 3.05 0.77 7.96
N LEU A 376 1.92 1.39 8.30
CA LEU A 376 0.92 1.80 7.30
C LEU A 376 1.30 3.14 6.63
N GLY A 377 2.42 3.77 7.03
CA GLY A 377 2.82 5.11 6.59
C GLY A 377 1.77 6.19 6.85
N SER A 378 2.00 7.41 6.35
CA SER A 378 1.09 8.54 6.56
C SER A 378 0.00 8.62 5.48
N VAL A 379 -1.19 9.14 5.82
CA VAL A 379 -2.22 9.47 4.82
C VAL A 379 -2.49 10.97 4.82
N LEU A 380 -2.38 11.60 3.65
CA LEU A 380 -2.87 12.95 3.41
C LEU A 380 -4.23 12.91 2.73
N VAL A 381 -5.11 13.84 3.08
CA VAL A 381 -6.40 14.11 2.44
C VAL A 381 -6.35 15.49 1.83
N MET A 382 -6.62 15.58 0.54
CA MET A 382 -6.86 16.83 -0.16
C MET A 382 -8.27 17.29 0.16
N THR A 383 -8.37 18.45 0.81
CA THR A 383 -9.63 19.07 1.21
C THR A 383 -9.97 20.29 0.38
N GLY A 384 -9.01 20.81 -0.38
CA GLY A 384 -9.17 21.91 -1.32
C GLY A 384 -9.03 21.48 -2.78
N ASP A 385 -9.79 22.11 -3.67
CA ASP A 385 -9.53 22.07 -5.11
C ASP A 385 -8.34 23.00 -5.46
N GLY A 386 -7.98 23.08 -6.74
CA GLY A 386 -6.87 23.90 -7.21
C GLY A 386 -6.90 25.36 -6.75
N THR A 387 -8.07 25.96 -6.48
CA THR A 387 -8.17 27.35 -6.00
C THR A 387 -7.76 27.54 -4.53
N THR A 388 -7.63 26.43 -3.80
CA THR A 388 -7.36 26.43 -2.36
C THR A 388 -5.87 26.54 -2.05
N PHE A 389 -5.02 26.10 -2.98
CA PHE A 389 -3.57 26.05 -2.81
C PHE A 389 -2.92 27.35 -3.27
N ALA A 390 -1.81 27.69 -2.64
CA ALA A 390 -0.97 28.80 -3.06
C ALA A 390 0.29 28.26 -3.74
N ASP A 391 0.75 28.99 -4.76
CA ASP A 391 2.04 28.70 -5.37
C ASP A 391 3.18 28.84 -4.36
N GLY A 392 4.17 27.95 -4.44
CA GLY A 392 5.28 27.87 -3.49
C GLY A 392 4.92 27.25 -2.13
N GLN A 393 3.69 26.73 -1.96
CA GLN A 393 3.31 25.98 -0.77
C GLN A 393 4.13 24.68 -0.70
N THR A 394 4.73 24.40 0.46
CA THR A 394 5.63 23.25 0.62
C THR A 394 5.09 22.21 1.59
N LEU A 395 5.50 20.97 1.37
CA LEU A 395 5.42 19.87 2.32
C LEU A 395 6.74 19.11 2.31
N SER A 396 7.10 18.44 3.40
CA SER A 396 8.29 17.61 3.46
C SER A 396 7.94 16.17 3.83
N VAL A 397 8.55 15.24 3.12
CA VAL A 397 8.48 13.81 3.43
C VAL A 397 9.85 13.36 3.90
N THR A 398 9.91 12.81 5.11
CA THR A 398 11.11 12.17 5.64
C THR A 398 11.02 10.67 5.39
N GLU A 399 12.04 10.07 4.79
CA GLU A 399 12.10 8.62 4.57
C GLU A 399 12.45 7.85 5.86
N ASN A 400 11.96 6.60 5.95
CA ASN A 400 12.22 5.69 7.07
C ASN A 400 13.67 5.19 7.08
N ALA A 401 14.22 4.86 5.90
CA ALA A 401 15.64 4.64 5.72
C ALA A 401 16.40 5.97 5.81
N GLY A 402 17.48 6.05 6.60
CA GLY A 402 18.37 7.23 6.62
C GLY A 402 17.82 8.50 7.30
N GLY A 403 16.50 8.69 7.41
CA GLY A 403 15.89 9.85 8.05
C GLY A 403 16.07 11.16 7.30
N VAL A 404 16.36 11.11 6.00
CA VAL A 404 16.52 12.29 5.14
C VAL A 404 15.16 12.90 4.83
N SER A 405 15.05 14.23 4.89
CA SER A 405 13.82 14.96 4.58
C SER A 405 13.89 15.54 3.17
N HIS A 406 12.88 15.24 2.37
CA HIS A 406 12.71 15.71 1.00
C HIS A 406 11.57 16.72 0.96
N THR A 407 11.83 17.90 0.40
CA THR A 407 10.83 18.96 0.27
C THR A 407 10.14 18.87 -1.08
N PHE A 408 8.83 18.92 -1.06
CA PHE A 408 7.94 18.98 -2.20
C PHE A 408 7.26 20.34 -2.22
N GLU A 409 7.20 20.95 -3.40
CA GLU A 409 6.67 22.29 -3.61
C GLU A 409 5.48 22.23 -4.57
N LEU A 410 4.33 22.74 -4.16
CA LEU A 410 3.18 22.95 -5.04
C LEU A 410 3.50 24.09 -6.00
N ASP A 411 3.50 23.78 -7.29
CA ASP A 411 3.88 24.71 -8.36
C ASP A 411 2.74 24.84 -9.37
N ALA A 412 2.18 26.04 -9.46
CA ALA A 412 1.15 26.36 -10.45
C ALA A 412 1.73 26.41 -11.88
N GLY A 413 2.99 26.86 -11.99
CA GLY A 413 3.81 26.98 -13.19
C GLY A 413 3.17 27.53 -14.46
N ASN A 414 3.90 27.41 -15.57
CA ASN A 414 3.36 27.69 -16.90
C ASN A 414 2.73 26.42 -17.47
N TRP A 415 1.55 26.51 -18.07
CA TRP A 415 0.92 25.35 -18.71
C TRP A 415 0.30 25.69 -20.06
N ILE A 416 0.20 24.66 -20.90
CA ILE A 416 -0.50 24.69 -22.19
C ILE A 416 -1.62 23.67 -22.16
N THR A 417 -2.76 23.99 -22.77
CA THR A 417 -3.82 23.01 -23.05
C THR A 417 -3.75 22.65 -24.52
N LEU A 418 -3.52 21.38 -24.82
CA LEU A 418 -3.44 20.88 -26.18
C LEU A 418 -4.80 20.36 -26.64
N PRO A 419 -5.23 20.66 -27.87
CA PRO A 419 -6.49 20.20 -28.41
C PRO A 419 -6.45 18.70 -28.78
N ALA A 420 -7.60 18.11 -29.06
CA ALA A 420 -7.68 16.79 -29.67
C ALA A 420 -7.27 16.86 -31.16
N GLY A 421 -6.92 15.72 -31.76
CA GLY A 421 -6.55 15.65 -33.18
C GLY A 421 -7.62 16.20 -34.12
N ALA A 422 -8.91 16.03 -33.77
CA ALA A 422 -10.05 16.53 -34.55
C ALA A 422 -10.11 18.06 -34.67
N ASP A 423 -9.47 18.78 -33.74
CA ASP A 423 -9.42 20.24 -33.70
C ASP A 423 -8.10 20.80 -34.26
N LEU A 424 -7.17 19.94 -34.69
CA LEU A 424 -5.91 20.30 -35.32
C LEU A 424 -6.03 20.29 -36.84
N VAL A 425 -5.34 21.21 -37.49
CA VAL A 425 -5.18 21.25 -38.94
C VAL A 425 -3.73 20.97 -39.31
N ASP A 426 -3.52 20.25 -40.41
CA ASP A 426 -2.19 20.00 -40.96
C ASP A 426 -1.44 21.33 -41.20
N GLY A 427 -0.22 21.41 -40.66
CA GLY A 427 0.62 22.62 -40.69
C GLY A 427 0.40 23.59 -39.53
N ASP A 428 -0.45 23.27 -38.54
CA ASP A 428 -0.57 24.04 -37.31
C ASP A 428 0.77 24.12 -36.56
N LYS A 429 1.04 25.25 -35.91
CA LYS A 429 2.34 25.51 -35.26
C LYS A 429 2.24 25.90 -33.80
N LEU A 430 3.09 25.27 -32.99
CA LEU A 430 3.37 25.59 -31.60
C LEU A 430 4.82 26.08 -31.49
N THR A 431 5.04 27.30 -31.01
CA THR A 431 6.38 27.83 -30.78
C THR A 431 6.65 27.95 -29.29
N ILE A 432 7.79 27.42 -28.84
CA ILE A 432 8.24 27.47 -27.45
C ILE A 432 9.59 28.20 -27.42
N ASN A 433 9.71 29.18 -26.52
CA ASN A 433 10.93 29.95 -26.30
C ASN A 433 11.25 29.91 -24.80
N ASP A 434 12.52 29.68 -24.43
CA ASP A 434 12.99 29.67 -23.03
C ASP A 434 13.51 31.05 -22.56
N GLY A 435 13.41 32.05 -23.42
CA GLY A 435 13.87 33.43 -23.22
C GLY A 435 15.37 33.63 -23.35
N VAL A 436 16.14 32.57 -23.64
CA VAL A 436 17.61 32.61 -23.77
C VAL A 436 18.04 32.18 -25.17
N ASN A 437 17.46 31.10 -25.67
CA ASN A 437 17.76 30.48 -26.95
C ASN A 437 16.78 30.94 -28.04
N ALA A 438 17.11 30.62 -29.30
CA ALA A 438 16.18 30.83 -30.40
C ALA A 438 14.90 30.00 -30.18
N PRO A 439 13.70 30.55 -30.46
CA PRO A 439 12.45 29.80 -30.34
C PRO A 439 12.47 28.51 -31.15
N VAL A 440 11.97 27.43 -30.56
CA VAL A 440 11.75 26.15 -31.23
C VAL A 440 10.33 26.12 -31.76
N VAL A 441 10.17 25.79 -33.04
CA VAL A 441 8.87 25.70 -33.70
C VAL A 441 8.55 24.22 -33.91
N PHE A 442 7.40 23.81 -33.39
CA PHE A 442 6.81 22.50 -33.58
C PHE A 442 5.67 22.59 -34.60
N GLU A 443 5.68 21.71 -35.60
CA GLU A 443 4.69 21.65 -36.67
C GLU A 443 3.86 20.37 -36.53
N PHE A 444 2.54 20.52 -36.40
CA PHE A 444 1.60 19.42 -36.37
C PHE A 444 1.35 18.93 -37.80
N LYS A 445 1.53 17.62 -38.01
CA LYS A 445 1.37 16.97 -39.30
C LYS A 445 0.27 15.92 -39.23
N ASP A 446 -0.72 16.05 -40.11
CA ASP A 446 -1.75 15.04 -40.25
C ASP A 446 -1.18 13.80 -40.93
N SER A 447 -1.04 12.73 -40.16
CA SER A 447 -0.52 11.43 -40.59
C SER A 447 -1.43 10.70 -41.58
N THR A 448 -2.68 11.13 -41.73
CA THR A 448 -3.65 10.57 -42.68
C THR A 448 -3.54 11.23 -44.06
N LEU A 449 -2.88 12.39 -44.17
CA LEU A 449 -2.67 13.10 -45.43
C LEU A 449 -1.31 12.74 -46.07
N ALA A 450 -1.31 12.58 -47.39
CA ALA A 450 -0.14 12.07 -48.11
C ALA A 450 1.02 13.07 -48.29
N VAL A 451 0.80 14.40 -48.21
CA VAL A 451 1.85 15.47 -48.29
C VAL A 451 1.29 16.79 -47.70
N PRO A 452 2.02 17.51 -46.81
CA PRO A 452 3.14 18.39 -47.16
C PRO A 452 4.48 17.96 -46.55
N THR A 453 5.57 18.37 -47.22
CA THR A 453 6.95 18.22 -46.74
C THR A 453 7.17 19.07 -45.48
N PRO A 454 7.81 18.53 -44.42
CA PRO A 454 8.14 19.31 -43.23
C PRO A 454 8.86 20.58 -43.63
N LEU A 455 8.50 21.71 -43.03
CA LEU A 455 9.24 22.94 -43.23
C LEU A 455 10.66 22.76 -42.67
N THR A 456 11.66 23.05 -43.50
CA THR A 456 13.07 22.89 -43.13
C THR A 456 13.39 23.69 -41.85
N GLY A 457 13.59 23.00 -40.73
CA GLY A 457 13.97 23.60 -39.45
C GLY A 457 12.94 23.44 -38.31
N ASP A 458 11.72 22.98 -38.60
CA ASP A 458 10.66 22.76 -37.59
C ASP A 458 10.70 21.31 -37.05
N VAL A 459 10.24 21.13 -35.80
CA VAL A 459 10.14 19.82 -35.13
C VAL A 459 8.76 19.23 -35.39
N GLN A 460 8.70 18.09 -36.07
CA GLN A 460 7.44 17.48 -36.52
C GLN A 460 6.72 16.75 -35.38
N ILE A 461 5.40 16.92 -35.30
CA ILE A 461 4.49 16.19 -34.40
C ILE A 461 3.39 15.54 -35.25
N ASP A 462 3.45 14.21 -35.41
CA ASP A 462 2.47 13.48 -36.21
C ASP A 462 1.16 13.25 -35.45
N PHE A 463 0.02 13.65 -35.99
CA PHE A 463 -1.29 13.40 -35.40
C PHE A 463 -2.25 12.67 -36.36
N ASP A 464 -3.26 12.00 -35.81
CA ASP A 464 -4.41 11.44 -36.52
C ASP A 464 -5.68 12.17 -36.05
N PRO A 465 -6.39 12.88 -36.95
CA PRO A 465 -7.56 13.68 -36.59
C PRO A 465 -8.76 12.85 -36.09
N THR A 466 -8.77 11.54 -36.34
CA THR A 466 -9.87 10.64 -35.97
C THR A 466 -9.58 9.80 -34.72
N MET A 467 -8.30 9.62 -34.37
CA MET A 467 -7.88 8.72 -33.29
C MET A 467 -7.22 9.43 -32.11
N ASP A 468 -6.54 10.56 -32.32
CA ASP A 468 -5.80 11.21 -31.24
C ASP A 468 -6.71 12.06 -30.35
N THR A 469 -6.81 11.63 -29.08
CA THR A 469 -7.39 12.46 -28.01
C THR A 469 -6.43 13.59 -27.62
N ALA A 470 -6.92 14.58 -26.87
CA ALA A 470 -6.08 15.65 -26.33
C ALA A 470 -4.87 15.13 -25.51
N ASP A 471 -5.05 14.03 -24.77
CA ASP A 471 -3.96 13.38 -24.00
C ASP A 471 -2.93 12.68 -24.91
N ALA A 472 -3.37 12.14 -26.05
CA ALA A 472 -2.51 11.55 -27.06
C ALA A 472 -1.67 12.63 -27.75
N ILE A 473 -2.29 13.74 -28.16
CA ILE A 473 -1.57 14.92 -28.68
C ILE A 473 -0.56 15.44 -27.65
N ARG A 474 -0.96 15.56 -26.38
CA ARG A 474 -0.05 15.92 -25.28
C ARG A 474 1.14 14.97 -25.15
N ALA A 475 0.94 13.67 -25.31
CA ALA A 475 2.03 12.69 -25.25
C ALA A 475 3.07 12.94 -26.36
N LYS A 476 2.58 13.29 -27.55
CA LYS A 476 3.41 13.50 -28.74
C LYS A 476 4.15 14.83 -28.69
N VAL A 477 3.50 15.89 -28.22
CA VAL A 477 4.15 17.18 -27.94
C VAL A 477 5.24 17.00 -26.88
N GLN A 478 4.95 16.28 -25.80
CA GLN A 478 5.93 15.94 -24.76
C GLN A 478 7.16 15.22 -25.34
N ALA A 479 6.93 14.15 -26.10
CA ALA A 479 8.01 13.37 -26.71
C ALA A 479 8.83 14.19 -27.72
N ALA A 480 8.19 15.09 -28.48
CA ALA A 480 8.88 15.99 -29.39
C ALA A 480 9.78 16.96 -28.64
N ILE A 481 9.29 17.58 -27.56
CA ILE A 481 10.10 18.44 -26.68
C ILE A 481 11.27 17.63 -26.12
N ASP A 482 11.03 16.47 -25.51
CA ASP A 482 12.09 15.61 -24.94
C ASP A 482 13.15 15.21 -25.97
N SER A 483 12.75 14.91 -27.21
CA SER A 483 13.68 14.54 -28.29
C SER A 483 14.61 15.69 -28.70
N THR A 484 14.13 16.93 -28.61
CA THR A 484 14.95 18.12 -28.87
C THR A 484 15.96 18.39 -27.75
N LEU A 485 15.71 17.89 -26.53
CA LEU A 485 16.65 17.96 -25.40
C LEU A 485 17.86 17.02 -25.58
N VAL A 486 17.68 15.88 -26.25
CA VAL A 486 18.70 14.80 -26.33
C VAL A 486 19.62 14.92 -27.56
N ALA A 487 19.19 15.59 -28.64
CA ALA A 487 19.86 15.55 -29.94
C ALA A 487 21.08 16.49 -30.14
N ALA A 488 21.60 17.18 -29.12
CA ALA A 488 22.67 18.18 -29.28
C ALA A 488 24.00 17.84 -28.54
N PRO A 489 24.86 16.93 -29.06
CA PRO A 489 26.14 16.62 -28.42
C PRO A 489 27.35 17.45 -28.91
N THR A 490 27.18 18.51 -29.72
CA THR A 490 28.32 19.31 -30.20
C THR A 490 28.17 20.81 -29.95
N MET A 491 28.92 21.31 -28.97
CA MET A 491 29.36 22.71 -28.76
C MET A 491 28.27 23.81 -28.76
N ALA A 492 27.08 23.50 -28.24
CA ALA A 492 26.09 24.45 -27.70
C ALA A 492 25.10 23.70 -26.78
N GLY A 493 25.62 22.74 -26.01
CA GLY A 493 24.85 21.80 -25.18
C GLY A 493 24.33 22.40 -23.87
N GLU A 494 23.66 23.54 -23.94
CA GLU A 494 22.88 24.15 -22.84
C GLU A 494 21.42 24.42 -23.28
N LEU A 495 20.93 23.75 -24.32
CA LEU A 495 19.52 23.86 -24.68
C LEU A 495 18.67 22.97 -23.76
N MET A 496 17.99 23.65 -22.82
CA MET A 496 16.74 23.25 -22.17
C MET A 496 16.75 22.15 -21.10
N ALA A 497 17.80 21.32 -21.01
CA ALA A 497 17.93 20.35 -19.91
C ALA A 497 18.06 21.08 -18.55
N GLY A 498 17.04 20.97 -17.71
CA GLY A 498 16.96 21.61 -16.39
C GLY A 498 16.24 22.97 -16.35
N ARG A 499 15.66 23.45 -17.45
CA ARG A 499 14.84 24.69 -17.48
C ARG A 499 13.34 24.48 -17.71
N PHE A 500 12.95 23.30 -18.16
CA PHE A 500 11.55 22.86 -18.24
C PHE A 500 11.36 21.69 -17.27
N SER A 501 10.32 21.78 -16.44
CA SER A 501 9.80 20.65 -15.67
C SER A 501 8.54 20.20 -16.37
N LEU A 502 8.68 19.19 -17.22
CA LEU A 502 7.57 18.70 -18.02
C LEU A 502 6.80 17.66 -17.21
N ALA A 503 5.61 18.05 -16.77
CA ALA A 503 4.72 17.15 -16.06
C ALA A 503 3.37 17.05 -16.78
N PRO A 504 2.90 15.83 -17.09
CA PRO A 504 1.62 15.64 -17.73
C PRO A 504 0.48 15.92 -16.75
N MET A 505 -0.59 16.52 -17.26
CA MET A 505 -1.82 16.77 -16.50
C MET A 505 -3.03 16.24 -17.26
N ASN A 506 -4.12 15.91 -16.55
CA ASN A 506 -5.35 15.43 -17.17
C ASN A 506 -5.93 16.46 -18.17
N GLY A 507 -6.58 15.97 -19.23
CA GLY A 507 -7.32 16.80 -20.18
C GLY A 507 -6.45 17.52 -21.22
N GLY A 508 -5.39 16.85 -21.70
CA GLY A 508 -4.49 17.38 -22.73
C GLY A 508 -3.57 18.50 -22.26
N ARG A 509 -3.40 18.66 -20.94
CA ARG A 509 -2.59 19.76 -20.38
C ARG A 509 -1.15 19.34 -20.12
N LEU A 510 -0.23 20.27 -20.36
CA LEU A 510 1.20 20.08 -20.13
C LEU A 510 1.77 21.23 -19.31
N HIS A 511 2.37 20.91 -18.16
CA HIS A 511 3.14 21.85 -17.33
C HIS A 511 4.54 22.02 -17.93
N LEU A 512 5.00 23.27 -18.03
CA LEU A 512 6.28 23.66 -18.65
C LEU A 512 7.31 24.14 -17.61
N GLY A 513 6.95 24.10 -16.32
CA GLY A 513 7.79 24.57 -15.21
C GLY A 513 7.64 26.06 -14.88
N HIS A 514 8.47 26.48 -13.93
CA HIS A 514 8.43 27.76 -13.20
C HIS A 514 9.35 28.86 -13.76
N ASN A 515 9.79 28.76 -15.02
CA ASN A 515 10.69 29.76 -15.59
C ASN A 515 9.89 30.91 -16.22
N ASP A 516 9.88 32.07 -15.56
CA ASP A 516 9.21 33.31 -16.00
C ASP A 516 9.63 33.80 -17.40
N GLN A 517 10.75 33.29 -17.93
CA GLN A 517 11.27 33.61 -19.26
C GLN A 517 10.67 32.71 -20.36
N VAL A 518 9.93 31.66 -20.00
CA VAL A 518 9.31 30.76 -20.98
C VAL A 518 8.13 31.45 -21.65
N MET A 519 8.22 31.63 -22.97
CA MET A 519 7.19 32.21 -23.82
C MET A 519 6.66 31.14 -24.77
N VAL A 520 5.34 30.95 -24.78
CA VAL A 520 4.66 30.06 -25.73
C VAL A 520 3.78 30.89 -26.65
N SER A 521 3.84 30.63 -27.96
CA SER A 521 2.94 31.23 -28.94
C SER A 521 2.47 30.21 -29.96
N ALA A 522 1.21 30.28 -30.36
CA ALA A 522 0.63 29.45 -31.43
C ALA A 522 -0.06 30.31 -32.47
N THR A 523 -0.08 29.82 -33.71
CA THR A 523 -0.48 30.65 -34.86
C THR A 523 -1.96 30.47 -35.24
N THR A 524 -2.63 29.41 -34.75
CA THR A 524 -3.98 29.03 -35.22
C THR A 524 -4.90 28.35 -34.20
N VAL A 525 -4.44 27.98 -33.00
CA VAL A 525 -5.27 27.23 -32.03
C VAL A 525 -5.99 28.17 -31.06
N ASN A 526 -7.33 28.25 -31.18
CA ASN A 526 -8.18 28.97 -30.21
C ASN A 526 -8.06 28.32 -28.82
N GLY A 527 -7.66 29.09 -27.81
CA GLY A 527 -7.70 28.68 -26.39
C GLY A 527 -6.40 28.09 -25.80
N LEU A 528 -5.28 28.16 -26.51
CA LEU A 528 -4.05 27.41 -26.17
C LEU A 528 -3.22 27.96 -24.98
N LEU A 529 -3.50 29.16 -24.46
CA LEU A 529 -2.60 29.81 -23.49
C LEU A 529 -3.34 30.48 -22.32
N VAL A 530 -3.12 29.97 -21.10
CA VAL A 530 -3.39 30.68 -19.85
C VAL A 530 -2.06 30.69 -19.08
N VAL A 531 -1.41 31.85 -19.05
CA VAL A 531 -0.14 32.09 -18.33
C VAL A 531 -0.48 32.72 -16.99
N ASP A 532 -0.09 32.08 -15.88
CA ASP A 532 0.04 32.72 -14.57
C ASP A 532 1.46 32.44 -14.06
N GLN A 533 2.18 33.45 -13.56
CA GLN A 533 3.62 33.40 -13.32
C GLN A 533 3.99 33.72 -11.89
N HIS A 534 4.64 32.78 -11.19
CA HIS A 534 5.28 32.99 -9.89
C HIS A 534 6.50 32.05 -9.70
N ALA A 535 7.44 32.43 -8.84
CA ALA A 535 8.80 31.87 -8.75
C ALA A 535 8.94 30.73 -7.72
N GLY A 536 9.49 29.59 -8.15
CA GLY A 536 9.72 28.41 -7.29
C GLY A 536 10.91 28.48 -6.32
N ILE A 537 10.97 27.54 -5.37
CA ILE A 537 11.98 27.43 -4.30
C ILE A 537 13.14 26.51 -4.75
N ALA A 538 14.38 26.97 -4.56
CA ALA A 538 15.56 26.19 -4.91
C ALA A 538 15.68 24.89 -4.08
N GLY A 539 15.67 23.74 -4.76
CA GLY A 539 15.94 22.42 -4.16
C GLY A 539 14.71 21.59 -3.76
N GLY A 540 13.50 22.08 -4.00
CA GLY A 540 12.26 21.32 -3.85
C GLY A 540 11.95 20.43 -5.07
N THR A 541 11.31 19.28 -4.85
CA THR A 541 10.68 18.50 -5.92
C THR A 541 9.33 19.11 -6.25
N VAL A 542 9.10 19.40 -7.54
CA VAL A 542 7.88 20.07 -8.00
C VAL A 542 6.68 19.12 -7.94
N VAL A 543 5.58 19.62 -7.39
CA VAL A 543 4.23 19.03 -7.41
C VAL A 543 3.34 19.94 -8.26
N PRO A 544 3.10 19.59 -9.53
CA PRO A 544 2.37 20.47 -10.44
C PRO A 544 0.88 20.54 -10.09
N TYR A 545 0.29 21.72 -10.06
CA TYR A 545 -1.16 21.86 -9.90
C TYR A 545 -1.72 23.00 -10.75
N LEU A 546 -3.04 23.04 -10.92
CA LEU A 546 -3.72 24.12 -11.63
C LEU A 546 -4.53 24.95 -10.64
N PRO A 547 -4.33 26.28 -10.55
CA PRO A 547 -5.03 27.13 -9.59
C PRO A 547 -6.48 27.45 -10.02
N THR A 548 -7.24 26.42 -10.39
CA THR A 548 -8.61 26.54 -10.89
C THR A 548 -9.50 25.48 -10.23
N ASN A 549 -10.81 25.74 -10.15
CA ASN A 549 -11.78 24.79 -9.60
C ASN A 549 -11.98 23.53 -10.47
N ALA A 550 -11.50 23.56 -11.71
CA ALA A 550 -11.47 22.39 -12.59
C ALA A 550 -10.40 21.36 -12.19
N PHE A 551 -9.39 21.79 -11.42
CA PHE A 551 -8.39 20.89 -10.84
C PHE A 551 -8.92 20.37 -9.50
N THR A 552 -9.43 19.15 -9.53
CA THR A 552 -10.16 18.60 -8.38
C THR A 552 -9.21 18.21 -7.26
N VAL A 553 -9.77 17.97 -6.07
CA VAL A 553 -9.05 17.35 -4.94
C VAL A 553 -8.37 16.02 -5.33
N ASN A 554 -8.94 15.28 -6.28
CA ASN A 554 -8.39 14.02 -6.77
C ASN A 554 -7.18 14.25 -7.69
N ASP A 555 -7.24 15.27 -8.54
CA ASP A 555 -6.12 15.65 -9.40
C ASP A 555 -4.92 16.12 -8.57
N MET A 556 -5.17 16.85 -7.47
CA MET A 556 -4.12 17.22 -6.53
C MET A 556 -3.50 16.01 -5.83
N ALA A 557 -4.32 15.07 -5.37
CA ALA A 557 -3.83 13.84 -4.74
C ALA A 557 -2.95 13.02 -5.70
N LEU A 558 -3.41 12.86 -6.94
CA LEU A 558 -2.67 12.16 -7.98
C LEU A 558 -1.35 12.87 -8.32
N SER A 559 -1.37 14.19 -8.47
CA SER A 559 -0.18 14.98 -8.76
C SER A 559 0.90 14.82 -7.68
N LEU A 560 0.50 14.90 -6.40
CA LEU A 560 1.41 14.68 -5.29
C LEU A 560 2.01 13.28 -5.29
N ALA A 561 1.20 12.25 -5.55
CA ALA A 561 1.68 10.87 -5.60
C ALA A 561 2.70 10.65 -6.73
N ILE A 562 2.45 11.23 -7.91
CA ILE A 562 3.38 11.17 -9.04
C ILE A 562 4.70 11.86 -8.70
N ALA A 563 4.66 13.06 -8.13
CA ALA A 563 5.86 13.81 -7.76
C ALA A 563 6.72 13.04 -6.74
N VAL A 564 6.09 12.43 -5.73
CA VAL A 564 6.77 11.65 -4.70
C VAL A 564 7.42 10.39 -5.28
N ASN A 565 6.68 9.63 -6.09
CA ASN A 565 7.22 8.43 -6.73
C ASN A 565 8.32 8.75 -7.76
N GLY A 566 8.25 9.93 -8.40
CA GLY A 566 9.24 10.43 -9.35
C GLY A 566 10.51 10.97 -8.69
N ALA A 567 10.48 11.25 -7.37
CA ALA A 567 11.61 11.84 -6.65
C ALA A 567 12.76 10.85 -6.37
N GLY A 568 12.55 9.55 -6.61
CA GLY A 568 13.57 8.52 -6.37
C GLY A 568 13.93 8.30 -4.90
N ILE A 569 12.99 8.59 -3.98
CA ILE A 569 13.15 8.43 -2.54
C ILE A 569 12.62 7.07 -2.06
N GLY A 570 13.00 6.62 -0.86
CA GLY A 570 12.55 5.35 -0.29
C GLY A 570 11.07 5.30 0.15
N VAL A 571 10.23 6.17 -0.41
CA VAL A 571 8.80 6.33 -0.08
C VAL A 571 7.97 6.08 -1.33
N VAL A 572 6.92 5.25 -1.20
CA VAL A 572 5.92 5.04 -2.25
C VAL A 572 4.63 5.75 -1.86
N ALA A 573 4.14 6.63 -2.75
CA ALA A 573 2.88 7.34 -2.60
C ALA A 573 1.80 6.77 -3.52
N THR A 574 0.64 6.41 -2.96
CA THR A 574 -0.51 5.87 -3.69
C THR A 574 -1.70 6.81 -3.53
N ALA A 575 -2.17 7.40 -4.62
CA ALA A 575 -3.38 8.23 -4.62
C ALA A 575 -4.64 7.36 -4.79
N ALA A 576 -5.68 7.64 -3.99
CA ALA A 576 -7.00 7.02 -4.09
C ALA A 576 -8.07 8.07 -3.81
N GLY A 577 -8.75 8.55 -4.86
CA GLY A 577 -9.65 9.69 -4.77
C GLY A 577 -8.90 10.92 -4.27
N ASN A 578 -9.41 11.56 -3.22
CA ASN A 578 -8.79 12.75 -2.64
C ASN A 578 -7.73 12.42 -1.57
N ARG A 579 -7.27 11.17 -1.48
CA ARG A 579 -6.28 10.74 -0.48
C ARG A 579 -4.97 10.33 -1.12
N VAL A 580 -3.87 10.52 -0.41
CA VAL A 580 -2.53 10.03 -0.75
C VAL A 580 -1.98 9.25 0.44
N GLN A 581 -1.81 7.95 0.25
CA GLN A 581 -1.14 7.06 1.20
C GLN A 581 0.35 7.06 0.90
N PHE A 582 1.18 7.31 1.89
CA PHE A 582 2.62 7.19 1.83
C PHE A 582 3.02 5.89 2.53
N SER A 583 4.04 5.21 2.03
CA SER A 583 4.58 3.99 2.63
C SER A 583 6.11 4.05 2.59
N GLY A 584 6.77 3.64 3.67
CA GLY A 584 8.20 3.87 3.87
C GLY A 584 8.56 5.29 4.35
N ASP A 585 7.57 6.11 4.70
CA ASP A 585 7.77 7.45 5.26
C ASP A 585 7.90 7.46 6.79
N ARG A 586 8.91 8.17 7.30
CA ARG A 586 9.17 8.41 8.73
C ARG A 586 8.44 9.61 9.32
N SER A 587 8.30 10.70 8.57
CA SER A 587 7.50 11.87 8.93
C SER A 587 6.95 12.51 7.67
N ILE A 588 5.73 13.04 7.73
CA ILE A 588 5.29 14.07 6.79
C ILE A 588 5.12 15.34 7.60
N ASP A 589 5.78 16.40 7.16
CA ASP A 589 5.64 17.75 7.70
C ASP A 589 4.89 18.60 6.68
N LEU A 590 3.73 19.11 7.07
CA LEU A 590 2.89 19.95 6.21
C LEU A 590 3.29 21.45 6.25
N GLY A 591 4.39 21.78 6.95
CA GLY A 591 4.83 23.17 7.10
C GLY A 591 3.82 24.03 7.86
N THR A 592 4.02 25.36 7.87
CA THR A 592 3.19 26.30 8.64
C THR A 592 1.93 26.79 7.92
N VAL A 593 1.64 26.33 6.70
CA VAL A 593 0.61 26.94 5.82
C VAL A 593 -0.18 25.92 4.99
N ALA A 594 -0.37 24.68 5.47
CA ALA A 594 -1.14 23.67 4.72
C ALA A 594 -2.65 23.97 4.67
N VAL A 595 -3.02 24.92 3.82
CA VAL A 595 -4.40 25.15 3.40
C VAL A 595 -4.71 24.11 2.31
N GLY A 596 -5.85 23.42 2.43
CA GLY A 596 -6.30 22.42 1.45
C GLY A 596 -5.66 21.03 1.56
N ILE A 597 -4.73 20.79 2.50
CA ILE A 597 -4.17 19.46 2.81
C ILE A 597 -4.37 19.18 4.29
N GLU A 598 -5.06 18.09 4.60
CA GLU A 598 -5.17 17.57 5.95
C GLU A 598 -4.37 16.27 6.08
N GLN A 599 -3.52 16.15 7.10
CA GLN A 599 -3.00 14.85 7.47
C GLN A 599 -4.09 14.09 8.21
N THR A 600 -4.59 13.01 7.62
CA THR A 600 -5.60 12.16 8.26
C THR A 600 -5.03 11.50 9.51
N ILE A 601 -5.87 11.34 10.53
CA ILE A 601 -5.62 10.50 11.71
C ILE A 601 -5.71 9.00 11.36
N GLN A 602 -5.66 8.62 10.08
CA GLN A 602 -5.07 7.34 9.70
C GLN A 602 -3.57 7.46 9.92
N THR A 603 -3.25 7.57 11.20
CA THR A 603 -1.91 7.66 11.74
C THR A 603 -1.15 6.45 11.25
N ARG A 604 0.15 6.64 11.04
CA ARG A 604 1.10 5.56 11.28
C ARG A 604 0.61 4.76 12.48
N PHE A 605 0.52 3.45 12.36
CA PHE A 605 0.48 2.61 13.55
C PHE A 605 1.81 2.77 14.27
N ASP A 606 1.99 3.86 15.02
CA ASP A 606 2.67 3.71 16.28
C ASP A 606 1.61 3.08 17.17
N THR A 607 1.86 1.85 17.63
CA THR A 607 1.02 1.14 18.62
C THR A 607 1.09 1.82 20.00
N GLY A 608 1.28 3.14 20.02
CA GLY A 608 1.39 3.99 21.19
C GLY A 608 0.13 3.94 22.04
N ALA A 609 0.29 4.27 23.32
CA ALA A 609 -0.77 4.13 24.30
C ALA A 609 -1.92 5.12 24.01
N VAL A 610 -3.16 4.63 23.97
CA VAL A 610 -4.32 5.51 24.08
C VAL A 610 -4.54 5.81 25.56
N LEU A 611 -4.58 7.09 25.92
CA LEU A 611 -4.91 7.50 27.28
C LEU A 611 -6.42 7.65 27.38
N LEU A 612 -7.04 6.83 28.20
CA LEU A 612 -8.43 6.98 28.60
C LEU A 612 -8.49 7.83 29.87
N ILE A 613 -9.18 8.95 29.81
CA ILE A 613 -9.39 9.84 30.95
C ILE A 613 -10.68 9.42 31.65
N THR A 614 -10.55 8.99 32.90
CA THR A 614 -11.64 8.52 33.75
C THR A 614 -11.86 9.40 34.98
N GLY A 615 -10.99 10.40 35.17
CA GLY A 615 -11.00 11.34 36.28
C GLY A 615 -11.43 12.74 35.87
N LYS A 616 -12.13 13.42 36.79
CA LYS A 616 -12.50 14.84 36.65
C LYS A 616 -11.50 15.76 37.35
N GLY A 617 -11.65 17.06 37.11
CA GLY A 617 -10.85 18.09 37.77
C GLY A 617 -11.08 18.14 39.29
N SER A 618 -12.25 17.72 39.77
CA SER A 618 -12.51 17.52 41.20
C SER A 618 -13.67 16.55 41.43
N GLY A 619 -13.77 16.01 42.65
CA GLY A 619 -14.86 15.16 43.09
C GLY A 619 -14.72 13.69 42.65
N GLY A 620 -14.60 12.80 43.62
CA GLY A 620 -14.48 11.35 43.40
C GLY A 620 -13.06 10.79 43.57
N PRO A 621 -12.91 9.46 43.65
CA PRO A 621 -11.65 8.79 43.96
C PRO A 621 -10.64 8.79 42.80
N THR A 622 -11.07 9.16 41.59
CA THR A 622 -10.25 9.23 40.37
C THR A 622 -9.88 10.67 39.98
N ALA A 623 -10.25 11.67 40.80
CA ALA A 623 -10.00 13.07 40.46
C ALA A 623 -8.50 13.39 40.41
N PHE A 624 -8.09 14.20 39.45
CA PHE A 624 -6.70 14.65 39.34
C PHE A 624 -6.35 15.61 40.48
N VAL A 625 -5.14 15.47 41.02
CA VAL A 625 -4.59 16.32 42.09
C VAL A 625 -3.47 17.17 41.51
N ASP A 626 -3.32 18.39 42.03
CA ASP A 626 -2.24 19.30 41.68
C ASP A 626 -0.87 18.66 41.97
N GLY A 627 0.09 18.81 41.06
CA GLY A 627 1.43 18.23 41.18
C GLY A 627 1.56 16.76 40.77
N GLN A 628 0.47 16.10 40.36
CA GLN A 628 0.56 14.74 39.81
C GLN A 628 1.26 14.75 38.46
N THR A 629 2.08 13.73 38.18
CA THR A 629 2.90 13.71 36.97
C THR A 629 2.68 12.47 36.09
N PHE A 630 3.06 12.59 34.83
CA PHE A 630 3.23 11.48 33.91
C PHE A 630 4.41 11.75 32.98
N THR A 631 5.07 10.69 32.50
CA THR A 631 6.21 10.80 31.59
C THR A 631 5.86 10.18 30.26
N VAL A 632 6.14 10.89 29.18
CA VAL A 632 6.07 10.38 27.81
C VAL A 632 7.49 10.18 27.31
N VAL A 633 7.80 9.02 26.75
CA VAL A 633 9.07 8.72 26.11
C VAL A 633 8.82 8.57 24.62
N ASN A 634 9.60 9.25 23.79
CA ASN A 634 9.44 9.15 22.34
C ASN A 634 10.10 7.90 21.73
N ASP A 635 9.84 7.69 20.44
CA ASP A 635 10.40 6.61 19.61
C ASP A 635 11.93 6.49 19.66
N ARG A 636 12.63 7.57 20.04
CA ARG A 636 14.09 7.66 20.19
C ARG A 636 14.59 7.53 21.62
N GLY A 637 13.72 7.45 22.62
CA GLY A 637 14.07 7.29 24.03
C GLY A 637 14.21 8.60 24.81
N VAL A 638 13.85 9.73 24.21
CA VAL A 638 13.79 11.03 24.88
C VAL A 638 12.55 11.07 25.76
N ALA A 639 12.75 11.23 27.06
CA ALA A 639 11.69 11.33 28.05
C ALA A 639 11.31 12.79 28.31
N MET A 640 10.01 13.07 28.41
CA MET A 640 9.47 14.35 28.85
C MET A 640 8.46 14.13 29.98
N LEU A 641 8.66 14.87 31.07
CA LEU A 641 7.81 14.85 32.25
C LEU A 641 6.74 15.94 32.13
N PHE A 642 5.49 15.58 32.38
CA PHE A 642 4.33 16.46 32.43
C PHE A 642 3.75 16.47 33.83
N GLU A 643 3.19 17.60 34.25
CA GLU A 643 2.58 17.79 35.56
C GLU A 643 1.21 18.45 35.45
N PHE A 644 0.21 17.89 36.12
CA PHE A 644 -1.10 18.51 36.26
C PHE A 644 -1.01 19.73 37.20
N ASP A 645 -1.28 20.91 36.63
CA ASP A 645 -1.16 22.19 37.32
C ASP A 645 -2.52 22.89 37.41
N LYS A 646 -3.02 23.02 38.65
CA LYS A 646 -4.24 23.74 39.01
C LYS A 646 -3.97 25.14 39.54
N THR A 647 -2.75 25.41 40.00
CA THR A 647 -2.41 26.60 40.79
C THR A 647 -1.58 27.62 40.00
N GLY A 648 -1.11 27.25 38.80
CA GLY A 648 -0.18 28.02 37.98
C GLY A 648 1.27 27.90 38.45
N ALA A 649 1.55 26.98 39.38
CA ALA A 649 2.86 26.78 39.98
C ALA A 649 3.22 25.30 39.97
N LEU A 650 4.33 24.97 39.30
CA LEU A 650 4.83 23.60 39.21
C LEU A 650 5.44 23.15 40.54
N VAL A 651 5.06 21.96 41.00
CA VAL A 651 5.68 21.23 42.10
C VAL A 651 7.05 20.71 41.67
N ASN A 652 7.17 20.18 40.45
CA ASN A 652 8.43 19.82 39.83
C ASN A 652 8.85 20.88 38.80
N PRO A 653 9.93 21.65 39.05
CA PRO A 653 10.34 22.74 38.15
C PRO A 653 10.82 22.25 36.77
N ASN A 654 11.10 20.95 36.60
CA ASN A 654 11.51 20.36 35.33
C ASN A 654 10.33 19.79 34.51
N ALA A 655 9.13 19.72 35.08
CA ALA A 655 7.95 19.23 34.38
C ALA A 655 7.36 20.27 33.41
N LYS A 656 6.58 19.79 32.44
CA LYS A 656 5.79 20.63 31.55
C LYS A 656 4.36 20.75 32.07
N PRO A 657 3.79 21.96 32.16
CA PRO A 657 2.47 22.15 32.74
C PRO A 657 1.37 21.57 31.87
N VAL A 658 0.45 20.84 32.50
CA VAL A 658 -0.86 20.44 31.99
C VAL A 658 -1.89 21.21 32.79
N LEU A 659 -2.32 22.35 32.26
CA LEU A 659 -3.22 23.27 32.95
C LEU A 659 -4.61 22.67 33.09
N ILE A 660 -5.03 22.40 34.33
CA ILE A 660 -6.35 21.86 34.65
C ILE A 660 -7.06 22.70 35.72
N THR A 661 -8.39 22.59 35.83
CA THR A 661 -9.16 23.24 36.92
C THR A 661 -10.13 22.28 37.57
N ASN A 662 -10.61 22.62 38.77
CA ASN A 662 -11.57 21.77 39.50
C ASN A 662 -12.91 21.57 38.76
N ALA A 663 -13.25 22.43 37.80
CA ALA A 663 -14.51 22.38 37.06
C ALA A 663 -14.44 21.55 35.77
N MET A 664 -13.25 21.10 35.35
CA MET A 664 -13.09 20.35 34.10
C MET A 664 -13.64 18.93 34.20
N ASP A 665 -14.34 18.52 33.15
CA ASP A 665 -14.72 17.12 32.90
C ASP A 665 -13.58 16.36 32.21
N GLU A 666 -13.80 15.06 31.99
CA GLU A 666 -12.84 14.13 31.41
C GLU A 666 -12.38 14.58 30.01
N GLN A 667 -13.31 15.10 29.20
CA GLN A 667 -13.03 15.61 27.85
C GLN A 667 -12.18 16.88 27.91
N ALA A 668 -12.50 17.82 28.79
CA ALA A 668 -11.70 19.04 28.94
C ALA A 668 -10.27 18.74 29.44
N ILE A 669 -10.10 17.71 30.27
CA ILE A 669 -8.77 17.26 30.72
C ILE A 669 -8.01 16.56 29.58
N ALA A 670 -8.67 15.71 28.79
CA ALA A 670 -8.06 15.10 27.61
C ALA A 670 -7.55 16.18 26.63
N LEU A 671 -8.30 17.27 26.47
CA LEU A 671 -7.88 18.43 25.66
C LEU A 671 -6.66 19.14 26.25
N ALA A 672 -6.65 19.34 27.57
CA ALA A 672 -5.52 19.97 28.27
C ALA A 672 -4.23 19.17 28.09
N ILE A 673 -4.29 17.84 28.21
CA ILE A 673 -3.16 16.93 27.98
C ILE A 673 -2.68 17.03 26.52
N THR A 674 -3.61 16.97 25.57
CA THR A 674 -3.31 17.06 24.13
C THR A 674 -2.57 18.35 23.79
N ASN A 675 -3.06 19.49 24.29
CA ASN A 675 -2.44 20.79 24.06
C ASN A 675 -1.06 20.88 24.72
N ALA A 676 -0.91 20.37 25.94
CA ALA A 676 0.37 20.40 26.65
C ALA A 676 1.45 19.59 25.92
N ILE A 677 1.11 18.39 25.43
CA ILE A 677 2.04 17.55 24.65
C ILE A 677 2.40 18.28 23.34
N ASN A 678 1.41 18.71 22.56
CA ASN A 678 1.66 19.33 21.26
C ASN A 678 2.45 20.65 21.34
N ALA A 679 2.24 21.44 22.39
CA ALA A 679 2.99 22.68 22.63
C ALA A 679 4.50 22.43 22.79
N HIS A 680 4.89 21.24 23.26
CA HIS A 680 6.28 20.84 23.47
C HIS A 680 6.82 19.92 22.37
N SER A 681 6.06 19.79 21.29
CA SER A 681 6.43 19.03 20.10
C SER A 681 6.69 19.93 18.88
N ALA A 682 6.64 21.25 19.07
CA ALA A 682 7.03 22.26 18.07
C ALA A 682 8.49 22.72 18.28
N ALA A 683 9.00 23.51 17.33
CA ALA A 683 10.41 23.84 17.05
C ALA A 683 11.35 24.23 18.22
N ALA A 684 10.86 24.44 19.44
CA ALA A 684 11.67 24.77 20.63
C ALA A 684 12.33 23.54 21.29
N THR A 685 11.83 22.32 21.04
CA THR A 685 12.37 21.05 21.58
C THR A 685 12.43 20.00 20.46
N PRO A 686 13.38 20.13 19.51
CA PRO A 686 13.41 19.36 18.26
C PRO A 686 13.55 17.84 18.43
N ASP A 687 13.86 17.38 19.64
CA ASP A 687 14.13 15.98 19.96
C ASP A 687 12.94 15.22 20.55
N PHE A 688 11.86 15.86 21.02
CA PHE A 688 10.74 15.14 21.66
C PHE A 688 9.74 14.54 20.65
N ARG A 689 9.29 15.30 19.64
CA ARG A 689 8.56 14.81 18.43
C ARG A 689 7.27 13.99 18.61
N VAL A 690 6.76 13.81 19.84
CA VAL A 690 5.49 13.11 20.09
C VAL A 690 4.30 13.99 19.69
N ARG A 691 3.33 13.50 18.93
CA ARG A 691 2.07 14.25 18.68
C ARG A 691 0.94 13.64 19.48
N ALA A 692 0.02 14.47 19.95
CA ALA A 692 -1.21 14.05 20.62
C ALA A 692 -2.44 14.49 19.82
N SER A 693 -3.47 13.64 19.76
CA SER A 693 -4.78 13.96 19.21
C SER A 693 -5.88 13.50 20.16
N GLN A 694 -6.98 14.24 20.26
CA GLN A 694 -8.06 13.93 21.18
C GLN A 694 -9.32 13.46 20.44
N LEU A 695 -9.99 12.43 20.99
CA LEU A 695 -11.37 12.10 20.65
C LEU A 695 -12.16 11.84 21.93
N GLY A 696 -13.04 12.77 22.31
CA GLY A 696 -13.81 12.67 23.56
C GLY A 696 -12.90 12.63 24.79
N ASP A 697 -13.05 11.61 25.63
CA ASP A 697 -12.25 11.35 26.83
C ASP A 697 -10.93 10.61 26.54
N ARG A 698 -10.56 10.44 25.26
CA ARG A 698 -9.37 9.71 24.84
C ARG A 698 -8.32 10.62 24.22
N VAL A 699 -7.05 10.36 24.53
CA VAL A 699 -5.88 10.98 23.90
C VAL A 699 -5.05 9.91 23.19
N TYR A 700 -4.82 10.11 21.91
CA TYR A 700 -4.03 9.27 21.02
C TYR A 700 -2.65 9.89 20.86
N LEU A 701 -1.60 9.11 21.03
CA LEU A 701 -0.22 9.55 20.87
C LEU A 701 0.40 8.93 19.61
N THR A 702 1.33 9.65 19.00
CA THR A 702 2.20 9.13 17.94
C THR A 702 3.64 9.55 18.16
N ASN A 703 4.59 8.76 17.64
CA ASN A 703 6.02 8.85 17.92
C ASN A 703 6.37 8.65 19.40
N ASP A 704 5.50 8.01 20.18
CA ASP A 704 5.73 7.61 21.56
C ASP A 704 6.20 6.15 21.64
N ARG A 705 7.24 5.91 22.44
CA ARG A 705 7.73 4.58 22.80
C ARG A 705 7.04 4.05 24.04
N SER A 706 6.80 4.92 25.02
CA SER A 706 6.12 4.54 26.25
C SER A 706 5.53 5.75 26.94
N ILE A 707 4.52 5.50 27.76
CA ILE A 707 4.00 6.46 28.72
C ILE A 707 4.02 5.82 30.11
N SER A 708 4.37 6.56 31.15
CA SER A 708 4.28 6.12 32.53
C SER A 708 3.55 7.17 33.36
N PHE A 709 2.79 6.73 34.35
CA PHE A 709 2.05 7.61 35.25
C PHE A 709 2.70 7.57 36.62
N ASP A 710 2.65 8.69 37.33
CA ASP A 710 2.85 8.65 38.77
C ASP A 710 1.79 7.71 39.40
N PRO A 711 2.16 6.82 40.34
CA PRO A 711 1.23 5.87 40.96
C PRO A 711 -0.01 6.50 41.61
N THR A 712 0.05 7.79 41.95
CA THR A 712 -1.06 8.56 42.51
C THR A 712 -2.10 8.97 41.47
N VAL A 713 -1.76 8.97 40.17
CA VAL A 713 -2.72 9.24 39.08
C VAL A 713 -3.70 8.06 38.99
N LYS A 714 -4.96 8.32 39.36
CA LYS A 714 -6.06 7.34 39.28
C LYS A 714 -7.12 7.70 38.22
N GLY A 715 -7.05 8.91 37.67
CA GLY A 715 -7.98 9.45 36.68
C GLY A 715 -7.60 9.19 35.23
N MET A 716 -6.57 8.37 34.98
CA MET A 716 -6.07 8.06 33.66
C MET A 716 -5.63 6.61 33.60
N SER A 717 -5.92 5.94 32.50
CA SER A 717 -5.44 4.59 32.21
C SER A 717 -4.99 4.48 30.75
N LYS A 718 -4.08 3.54 30.47
CA LYS A 718 -3.76 3.16 29.09
C LYS A 718 -4.84 2.21 28.57
N THR A 719 -5.21 2.35 27.31
CA THR A 719 -6.04 1.41 26.55
C THR A 719 -5.42 1.18 25.17
N SER A 720 -5.78 0.07 24.52
CA SER A 720 -5.35 -0.23 23.15
C SER A 720 -6.19 0.52 22.11
N GLN A 721 -5.61 0.72 20.92
CA GLN A 721 -6.35 1.14 19.74
C GLN A 721 -7.11 -0.08 19.18
N GLY A 722 -8.45 -0.01 19.15
CA GLY A 722 -9.26 -0.98 18.42
C GLY A 722 -9.36 -0.57 16.95
N ILE A 723 -9.05 -1.49 16.03
CA ILE A 723 -9.26 -1.27 14.59
C ILE A 723 -10.74 -1.46 14.29
N ILE A 724 -11.40 -0.39 13.84
CA ILE A 724 -12.66 -0.52 13.08
C ILE A 724 -12.27 -0.46 11.61
N ILE A 725 -12.23 -1.62 10.95
CA ILE A 725 -12.15 -1.66 9.49
C ILE A 725 -13.54 -1.31 8.97
N SER A 726 -13.78 -0.03 8.72
CA SER A 726 -14.97 0.41 8.03
C SER A 726 -14.80 0.15 6.54
N GLY A 727 -15.38 -0.95 6.05
CA GLY A 727 -15.63 -1.14 4.62
C GLY A 727 -16.72 -0.17 4.17
N ALA A 728 -16.40 0.74 3.26
CA ALA A 728 -17.40 1.51 2.55
C ALA A 728 -17.69 0.82 1.22
N ILE A 729 -18.94 0.42 1.01
CA ILE A 729 -19.42 0.09 -0.34
C ILE A 729 -19.63 1.44 -1.01
N SER A 730 -18.77 1.79 -1.98
CA SER A 730 -19.08 2.90 -2.87
C SER A 730 -20.31 2.48 -3.67
N ALA A 731 -21.44 3.16 -3.44
CA ALA A 731 -22.64 2.92 -4.22
C ALA A 731 -22.32 3.26 -5.68
N GLN A 732 -22.06 2.23 -6.47
CA GLN A 732 -21.99 2.39 -7.91
C GLN A 732 -23.41 2.71 -8.38
N PRO A 733 -23.62 3.79 -9.13
CA PRO A 733 -24.89 3.99 -9.80
C PRO A 733 -25.08 2.83 -10.77
N PHE A 734 -25.90 1.86 -10.39
CA PHE A 734 -26.31 0.79 -11.28
C PHE A 734 -27.40 1.36 -12.19
N LEU A 735 -27.19 1.30 -13.49
CA LEU A 735 -28.33 1.32 -14.39
C LEU A 735 -29.18 0.09 -14.08
N LEU A 736 -30.45 0.30 -13.79
CA LEU A 736 -31.42 -0.78 -13.67
C LEU A 736 -31.79 -1.21 -15.09
N ASP A 737 -31.06 -2.17 -15.64
CA ASP A 737 -31.46 -2.81 -16.89
C ASP A 737 -32.60 -3.79 -16.60
N PHE A 738 -33.77 -3.44 -17.12
CA PHE A 738 -34.98 -4.23 -16.93
C PHE A 738 -34.96 -5.44 -17.87
N PRO A 739 -35.40 -6.62 -17.40
CA PRO A 739 -35.54 -7.80 -18.27
C PRO A 739 -36.38 -7.48 -19.50
N GLY A 740 -35.86 -7.83 -20.68
CA GLY A 740 -36.44 -7.63 -22.00
C GLY A 740 -35.86 -6.47 -22.80
N GLY A 741 -34.78 -5.80 -22.37
CA GLY A 741 -34.09 -4.72 -23.11
C GLY A 741 -33.43 -5.15 -24.42
N ASN A 742 -32.97 -4.18 -25.23
CA ASN A 742 -32.34 -4.45 -26.53
C ASN A 742 -30.92 -5.05 -26.42
N ASP A 743 -30.36 -5.05 -25.23
CA ASP A 743 -28.99 -5.44 -24.90
C ASP A 743 -28.93 -6.75 -24.11
N GLU A 744 -29.97 -7.59 -24.16
CA GLU A 744 -30.01 -8.88 -23.48
C GLU A 744 -30.71 -9.96 -24.32
N PRO A 745 -30.37 -11.25 -24.16
CA PRO A 745 -30.90 -12.33 -25.01
C PRO A 745 -32.40 -12.57 -24.80
N GLY A 746 -32.97 -12.11 -23.68
CA GLY A 746 -34.40 -12.15 -23.38
C GLY A 746 -35.26 -11.11 -24.12
N HIS A 747 -34.66 -10.28 -24.99
CA HIS A 747 -35.39 -9.44 -25.94
C HIS A 747 -36.39 -10.30 -26.73
N ARG A 748 -37.69 -10.00 -26.58
CA ARG A 748 -38.76 -10.69 -27.30
C ARG A 748 -38.92 -10.12 -28.71
N ASP A 749 -39.14 -11.00 -29.68
CA ASP A 749 -39.61 -10.60 -31.00
C ASP A 749 -41.11 -10.18 -30.91
N ILE A 750 -41.36 -8.91 -30.57
CA ILE A 750 -42.70 -8.31 -30.54
C ILE A 750 -42.98 -7.55 -31.85
N PRO A 751 -44.08 -7.86 -32.56
CA PRO A 751 -44.45 -7.14 -33.77
C PRO A 751 -44.65 -5.64 -33.51
N LEU A 752 -44.15 -4.79 -34.42
CA LEU A 752 -44.27 -3.32 -34.38
C LEU A 752 -45.72 -2.82 -34.21
N GLU A 753 -46.71 -3.67 -34.50
CA GLU A 753 -48.15 -3.39 -34.46
C GLU A 753 -48.75 -3.41 -33.04
N ALA A 754 -47.98 -3.81 -32.02
CA ALA A 754 -48.42 -3.86 -30.61
C ALA A 754 -48.42 -2.50 -29.88
N GLY A 755 -48.44 -1.39 -30.63
CA GLY A 755 -48.68 -0.05 -30.09
C GLY A 755 -47.43 0.66 -29.59
N GLN A 756 -47.33 1.94 -29.94
CA GLN A 756 -46.29 2.86 -29.47
C GLN A 756 -46.52 3.22 -27.99
N GLY A 757 -46.31 2.26 -27.09
CA GLY A 757 -46.51 2.41 -25.66
C GLY A 757 -45.56 1.52 -24.86
N VAL A 758 -45.59 1.70 -23.53
CA VAL A 758 -44.71 1.16 -22.47
C VAL A 758 -44.45 -0.36 -22.51
N GLU A 759 -45.17 -1.10 -23.36
CA GLU A 759 -44.91 -2.52 -23.65
C GLU A 759 -43.70 -2.72 -24.59
N GLN A 760 -43.25 -1.67 -25.28
CA GLN A 760 -41.94 -1.58 -25.93
C GLN A 760 -40.96 -0.94 -24.94
N HIS A 761 -40.30 -1.81 -24.16
CA HIS A 761 -39.05 -1.58 -23.40
C HIS A 761 -38.99 -0.29 -22.55
N ILE A 762 -38.89 -0.44 -21.22
CA ILE A 762 -38.60 0.67 -20.32
C ILE A 762 -37.31 1.35 -20.81
N ASN A 763 -37.48 2.58 -21.31
CA ASN A 763 -36.56 3.32 -22.17
C ASN A 763 -35.18 3.54 -21.51
N VAL A 764 -34.11 3.47 -22.33
CA VAL A 764 -32.73 3.98 -22.08
C VAL A 764 -32.63 5.41 -21.51
N SER A 765 -33.74 6.15 -21.46
CA SER A 765 -33.89 7.46 -20.82
C SER A 765 -34.04 7.37 -19.29
N PHE A 766 -34.21 6.18 -18.71
CA PHE A 766 -33.98 5.96 -17.29
C PHE A 766 -32.46 5.92 -17.05
N GLY A 767 -31.87 7.10 -16.92
CA GLY A 767 -30.49 7.25 -16.47
C GLY A 767 -30.27 6.62 -15.08
N PRO A 768 -29.01 6.60 -14.60
CA PRO A 768 -28.67 6.00 -13.31
C PRO A 768 -29.51 6.58 -12.16
N ASP A 769 -29.97 5.71 -11.25
CA ASP A 769 -30.66 6.17 -10.04
C ASP A 769 -29.66 6.89 -9.12
N VAL A 770 -29.82 8.20 -9.02
CA VAL A 770 -29.01 9.08 -8.17
C VAL A 770 -29.73 9.46 -6.86
N THR A 771 -30.90 8.90 -6.59
CA THR A 771 -31.74 9.26 -5.45
C THR A 771 -31.54 8.28 -4.29
N PRO A 772 -31.17 8.73 -3.08
CA PRO A 772 -31.10 7.85 -1.92
C PRO A 772 -32.48 7.28 -1.55
N GLY A 773 -32.70 5.97 -1.71
CA GLY A 773 -33.95 5.27 -1.37
C GLY A 773 -34.38 4.27 -2.44
N VAL A 774 -35.54 3.62 -2.28
CA VAL A 774 -36.15 2.80 -3.36
C VAL A 774 -37.05 3.71 -4.20
N THR A 775 -36.62 4.06 -5.39
CA THR A 775 -37.42 4.82 -6.34
C THR A 775 -38.62 3.97 -6.78
N THR A 776 -39.84 4.36 -6.37
CA THR A 776 -41.05 3.61 -6.69
C THR A 776 -41.64 4.14 -8.00
N ILE A 777 -41.79 3.27 -9.00
CA ILE A 777 -42.34 3.60 -10.33
C ILE A 777 -43.86 3.36 -10.29
N PHE A 778 -44.67 4.34 -10.68
CA PHE A 778 -46.15 4.25 -10.77
C PHE A 778 -46.63 3.89 -12.18
#